data_AF-A0ABC8VFX2-F1
#
_entry.id   AF-A0ABC8VFX2-F1
#
_cell.length_a   1.000
_cell.length_b   1.000
_cell.length_c   1.000
_cell.angle_alpha   90.00
_cell.angle_beta   90.00
_cell.angle_gamma   90.00
#
_symmetry.space_group_name_H-M   'P 1'
#
loop_
_entity.id
_entity.type
_entity.pdbx_description
1 polymer ?
#
loop_
_entity_poly.entity_id
_entity_poly.type
_entity_poly.pdbx_seq_one_letter_code
_entity_poly.pdbx_strand_id
1 'polypeptide(L)'
;MDQGGEDRVAASLAAARRTLRAGVEKSRALGHALARAGPRLEEIQVALPALEAAVRPIRAPHGELSAAGPHIDRAVGPAAAVLKVFDAVHGLERPLLAPGGGDLPGYLAVLAQLEDARRFLADNCGLAAQWLADIVEYLGDRDLADPRFLADLGVTLEGLRAPSGDLDGGLLAAALDILEAEFRRLLADHSAPLAMLNPGAAAAAPARVPAAAVKKLSLILDRLVANGRQDRCVATYIDARGSVVSASLGALGLDYLRDPAQDAQALGPALEMWGRHLEFVVRRLLESERQLCAKVFGQHKDVSSACFAEVASQAGVLDFLRFGRAVADAKKDPIKLQRLLEVFDSLNKLRLDFNRLFGGKACAEIQSQTRDLVKLLIDGAVEIFEELIVQVELQRHMPPPSDAGVPRLVTFVVEYCNRLLGDQYRPVLGQVLTIHRSWRKEVFNDRMLVDAVLNIVKALEANFDVWSKAYDNAIMAYLFMMNTHWHFFRHLKATKLGEILGDVWLREHEQYKEYYLSMFIRESWGALAPLLNREGLILFSKGRATARDLVKQRLKTFNSSFDEMYCRQSSWVIPDKDLREKTCNLVVQTIVPTYRSYLQNYGPLVDQEGNGGRYVRFTVDGMEKMLGALYMPRPRRSASIQIRHSSDKITSAMTGLHRSASAVK
;
A
#
# COMPACT_ATOMS: atom_id res chain seq x y z
N MET A 1 -116.50 -103.31 -22.71
CA MET A 1 -115.18 -103.85 -23.07
C MET A 1 -114.97 -103.46 -24.52
N ASP A 2 -114.09 -102.54 -24.92
CA ASP A 2 -112.66 -102.30 -24.68
C ASP A 2 -111.93 -102.44 -26.04
N GLN A 3 -111.56 -101.30 -26.63
CA GLN A 3 -110.72 -101.11 -27.82
C GLN A 3 -109.91 -99.80 -27.70
N GLY A 4 -109.75 -99.27 -26.48
CA GLY A 4 -109.19 -97.94 -26.21
C GLY A 4 -107.66 -97.84 -26.12
N GLY A 5 -106.94 -98.88 -26.57
CA GLY A 5 -105.49 -99.02 -26.32
C GLY A 5 -104.56 -98.44 -27.39
N GLU A 6 -104.76 -98.79 -28.67
CA GLU A 6 -103.72 -98.58 -29.70
C GLU A 6 -103.70 -97.18 -30.34
N ASP A 7 -104.86 -96.54 -30.53
CA ASP A 7 -104.92 -95.17 -31.10
C ASP A 7 -104.29 -94.10 -30.17
N ARG A 8 -104.18 -94.38 -28.87
CA ARG A 8 -103.60 -93.46 -27.90
C ARG A 8 -102.10 -93.28 -28.06
N VAL A 9 -101.37 -94.31 -28.52
CA VAL A 9 -99.89 -94.25 -28.59
C VAL A 9 -99.42 -93.44 -29.80
N ALA A 10 -100.04 -93.62 -30.96
CA ALA A 10 -99.72 -92.83 -32.17
C ALA A 10 -100.08 -91.34 -32.00
N ALA A 11 -101.20 -91.05 -31.34
CA ALA A 11 -101.60 -89.68 -31.00
C ALA A 11 -100.61 -89.02 -30.02
N SER A 12 -100.09 -89.78 -29.05
CA SER A 12 -99.11 -89.30 -28.06
C SER A 12 -97.79 -88.86 -28.72
N LEU A 13 -97.27 -89.66 -29.66
CA LEU A 13 -95.99 -89.37 -30.33
C LEU A 13 -96.09 -88.18 -31.30
N ALA A 14 -97.21 -88.05 -32.02
CA ALA A 14 -97.48 -86.90 -32.87
C ALA A 14 -97.75 -85.61 -32.07
N ALA A 15 -98.31 -85.73 -30.86
CA ALA A 15 -98.44 -84.62 -29.93
C ALA A 15 -97.05 -84.20 -29.40
N ALA A 16 -96.23 -85.15 -28.95
CA ALA A 16 -94.88 -84.87 -28.45
C ALA A 16 -94.00 -84.17 -29.50
N ARG A 17 -94.04 -84.59 -30.77
CA ARG A 17 -93.29 -83.94 -31.87
C ARG A 17 -93.77 -82.51 -32.15
N ARG A 18 -95.08 -82.25 -32.05
CA ARG A 18 -95.63 -80.89 -32.19
C ARG A 18 -95.22 -79.99 -31.02
N THR A 19 -95.24 -80.52 -29.80
CA THR A 19 -94.78 -79.79 -28.61
C THR A 19 -93.30 -79.45 -28.68
N LEU A 20 -92.46 -80.37 -29.17
CA LEU A 20 -91.03 -80.13 -29.36
C LEU A 20 -90.74 -79.07 -30.42
N ARG A 21 -91.42 -79.12 -31.59
CA ARG A 21 -91.29 -78.07 -32.62
C ARG A 21 -91.76 -76.71 -32.11
N ALA A 22 -92.90 -76.67 -31.41
CA ALA A 22 -93.38 -75.43 -30.79
C ALA A 22 -92.40 -74.91 -29.71
N GLY A 23 -91.74 -75.80 -28.97
CA GLY A 23 -90.70 -75.46 -28.01
C GLY A 23 -89.45 -74.85 -28.66
N VAL A 24 -88.99 -75.42 -29.78
CA VAL A 24 -87.83 -74.90 -30.54
C VAL A 24 -88.14 -73.55 -31.17
N GLU A 25 -89.33 -73.36 -31.74
CA GLU A 25 -89.79 -72.07 -32.25
C GLU A 25 -89.88 -71.02 -31.13
N LYS A 26 -90.42 -71.38 -29.95
CA LYS A 26 -90.42 -70.51 -28.76
C LYS A 26 -89.01 -70.12 -28.33
N SER A 27 -88.08 -71.07 -28.34
CA SER A 27 -86.68 -70.82 -28.00
C SER A 27 -86.00 -69.88 -29.00
N ARG A 28 -86.29 -70.03 -30.31
CA ARG A 28 -85.80 -69.12 -31.36
C ARG A 28 -86.37 -67.72 -31.23
N ALA A 29 -87.67 -67.61 -30.91
CA ALA A 29 -88.32 -66.33 -30.65
C ALA A 29 -87.75 -65.64 -29.39
N LEU A 30 -87.47 -66.41 -28.33
CA LEU A 30 -86.77 -65.93 -27.13
C LEU A 30 -85.34 -65.47 -27.46
N GLY A 31 -84.61 -66.19 -28.30
CA GLY A 31 -83.27 -65.80 -28.77
C GLY A 31 -83.28 -64.46 -29.51
N HIS A 32 -84.23 -64.25 -30.41
CA HIS A 32 -84.40 -62.95 -31.10
C HIS A 32 -84.91 -61.83 -30.19
N ALA A 33 -85.66 -62.14 -29.13
CA ALA A 33 -86.07 -61.16 -28.13
C ALA A 33 -84.88 -60.72 -27.25
N LEU A 34 -84.04 -61.67 -26.82
CA LEU A 34 -82.80 -61.41 -26.07
C LEU A 34 -81.79 -60.60 -26.89
N ALA A 35 -81.59 -60.94 -28.16
CA ALA A 35 -80.70 -60.19 -29.06
C ALA A 35 -81.16 -58.73 -29.26
N ARG A 36 -82.46 -58.46 -29.23
CA ARG A 36 -83.01 -57.09 -29.27
C ARG A 36 -82.92 -56.36 -27.92
N ALA A 37 -82.87 -57.08 -26.80
CA ALA A 37 -82.75 -56.51 -25.46
C ALA A 37 -81.29 -56.21 -25.05
N GLY A 38 -80.31 -56.90 -25.64
CA GLY A 38 -78.87 -56.71 -25.39
C GLY A 38 -78.40 -55.25 -25.44
N PRO A 39 -78.57 -54.51 -26.56
CA PRO A 39 -78.12 -53.12 -26.65
C PRO A 39 -78.86 -52.18 -25.69
N ARG A 40 -80.13 -52.46 -25.36
CA ARG A 40 -80.88 -51.69 -24.34
C ARG A 40 -80.36 -51.94 -22.93
N LEU A 41 -79.92 -53.16 -22.62
CA LEU A 41 -79.30 -53.49 -21.34
C LEU A 41 -77.92 -52.83 -21.21
N GLU A 42 -77.15 -52.75 -22.29
CA GLU A 42 -75.89 -52.00 -22.33
C GLU A 42 -76.11 -50.49 -22.17
N GLU A 43 -77.10 -49.90 -22.87
CA GLU A 43 -77.48 -48.50 -22.68
C GLU A 43 -77.93 -48.22 -21.23
N ILE A 44 -78.72 -49.11 -20.64
CA ILE A 44 -79.13 -49.00 -19.23
C ILE A 44 -77.93 -49.15 -18.30
N GLN A 45 -76.99 -50.07 -18.56
CA GLN A 45 -75.76 -50.22 -17.77
C GLN A 45 -74.87 -49.00 -17.85
N VAL A 46 -74.79 -48.32 -19.01
CA VAL A 46 -74.04 -47.07 -19.17
C VAL A 46 -74.76 -45.89 -18.51
N ALA A 47 -76.09 -45.87 -18.53
CA ALA A 47 -76.89 -44.82 -17.90
C ALA A 47 -77.06 -44.99 -16.38
N LEU A 48 -76.92 -46.21 -15.85
CA LEU A 48 -77.15 -46.54 -14.44
C LEU A 48 -76.28 -45.70 -13.48
N PRO A 49 -74.96 -45.51 -13.70
CA PRO A 49 -74.12 -44.73 -12.81
C PRO A 49 -74.51 -43.25 -12.78
N ALA A 50 -74.92 -42.69 -13.92
CA ALA A 50 -75.39 -41.31 -14.02
C ALA A 50 -76.74 -41.12 -13.31
N LEU A 51 -77.64 -42.12 -13.43
CA LEU A 51 -78.92 -42.13 -12.74
C LEU A 51 -78.75 -42.34 -11.22
N GLU A 52 -77.84 -43.21 -10.80
CA GLU A 52 -77.48 -43.43 -9.39
C GLU A 52 -76.86 -42.17 -8.77
N ALA A 53 -75.97 -41.48 -9.48
CA ALA A 53 -75.42 -40.19 -9.06
C ALA A 53 -76.52 -39.11 -8.92
N ALA A 54 -77.48 -39.06 -9.84
CA ALA A 54 -78.58 -38.10 -9.80
C ALA A 54 -79.61 -38.38 -8.67
N VAL A 55 -79.77 -39.64 -8.25
CA VAL A 55 -80.74 -40.05 -7.20
C VAL A 55 -80.10 -40.12 -5.80
N ARG A 56 -78.77 -40.17 -5.69
CA ARG A 56 -78.01 -40.21 -4.42
C ARG A 56 -78.37 -39.12 -3.39
N PRO A 57 -78.55 -37.84 -3.76
CA PRO A 57 -78.93 -36.78 -2.82
C PRO A 57 -80.29 -37.01 -2.14
N ILE A 58 -81.15 -37.81 -2.79
CA ILE A 58 -82.48 -38.17 -2.29
C ILE A 58 -82.39 -39.39 -1.34
N ARG A 59 -81.34 -40.22 -1.45
CA ARG A 59 -81.09 -41.41 -0.62
C ARG A 59 -80.22 -41.15 0.61
N ALA A 60 -79.41 -40.09 0.62
CA ALA A 60 -78.59 -39.75 1.77
C ALA A 60 -79.49 -39.36 2.97
N PRO A 61 -79.21 -39.86 4.19
CA PRO A 61 -80.05 -39.58 5.36
C PRO A 61 -80.08 -38.07 5.62
N HIS A 62 -81.29 -37.51 5.76
CA HIS A 62 -81.52 -36.06 5.85
C HIS A 62 -80.68 -35.37 6.95
N GLY A 63 -80.38 -36.09 8.04
CA GLY A 63 -79.54 -35.61 9.14
C GLY A 63 -78.04 -35.49 8.80
N GLU A 64 -77.51 -36.30 7.87
CA GLU A 64 -76.10 -36.22 7.45
C GLU A 64 -75.89 -35.12 6.43
N LEU A 65 -76.86 -34.91 5.53
CA LEU A 65 -76.88 -33.74 4.62
C LEU A 65 -76.99 -32.42 5.39
N SER A 66 -77.83 -32.35 6.43
CA SER A 66 -77.93 -31.14 7.26
C SER A 66 -76.68 -30.89 8.11
N ALA A 67 -75.95 -31.94 8.49
CA ALA A 67 -74.71 -31.84 9.26
C ALA A 67 -73.49 -31.51 8.37
N ALA A 68 -73.51 -31.88 7.08
CA ALA A 68 -72.43 -31.60 6.14
C ALA A 68 -72.26 -30.10 5.84
N GLY A 69 -73.34 -29.33 5.73
CA GLY A 69 -73.28 -27.87 5.51
C GLY A 69 -72.37 -27.13 6.49
N PRO A 70 -72.59 -27.26 7.82
CA PRO A 70 -71.71 -26.68 8.83
C PRO A 70 -70.23 -27.13 8.76
N HIS A 71 -69.98 -28.37 8.32
CA HIS A 71 -68.62 -28.90 8.18
C HIS A 71 -67.92 -28.34 6.93
N ILE A 72 -68.67 -28.18 5.83
CA ILE A 72 -68.22 -27.53 4.61
C ILE A 72 -67.88 -26.05 4.89
N ASP A 73 -68.79 -25.34 5.55
CA ASP A 73 -68.58 -23.93 5.92
C ASP A 73 -67.35 -23.72 6.81
N ARG A 74 -67.01 -24.73 7.64
CA ARG A 74 -65.88 -24.68 8.57
C ARG A 74 -64.51 -24.69 7.89
N ALA A 75 -64.36 -25.22 6.68
CA ALA A 75 -63.12 -25.05 5.91
C ALA A 75 -63.24 -24.06 4.76
N VAL A 76 -64.42 -23.94 4.13
CA VAL A 76 -64.61 -22.99 3.02
C VAL A 76 -64.47 -21.54 3.52
N GLY A 77 -64.94 -21.23 4.74
CA GLY A 77 -64.76 -19.91 5.34
C GLY A 77 -63.28 -19.50 5.48
N PRO A 78 -62.44 -20.29 6.16
CA PRO A 78 -61.00 -20.04 6.24
C PRO A 78 -60.29 -20.04 4.88
N ALA A 79 -60.64 -20.95 3.96
CA ALA A 79 -60.06 -20.97 2.61
C ALA A 79 -60.42 -19.69 1.81
N ALA A 80 -61.65 -19.19 1.94
CA ALA A 80 -62.06 -17.92 1.35
C ALA A 80 -61.33 -16.72 1.97
N ALA A 81 -60.98 -16.78 3.26
CA ALA A 81 -60.17 -15.75 3.90
C ALA A 81 -58.73 -15.74 3.34
N VAL A 82 -58.12 -16.91 3.12
CA VAL A 82 -56.81 -17.03 2.45
C VAL A 82 -56.86 -16.49 1.02
N LEU A 83 -57.91 -16.80 0.26
CA LEU A 83 -58.12 -16.24 -1.09
C LEU A 83 -58.24 -14.71 -1.09
N LYS A 84 -58.95 -14.12 -0.13
CA LYS A 84 -59.02 -12.65 -0.01
C LYS A 84 -57.66 -12.00 0.25
N VAL A 85 -56.78 -12.65 1.02
CA VAL A 85 -55.41 -12.17 1.24
C VAL A 85 -54.57 -12.32 -0.02
N PHE A 86 -54.77 -13.39 -0.78
CA PHE A 86 -54.14 -13.58 -2.08
C PHE A 86 -54.57 -12.51 -3.11
N ASP A 87 -55.87 -12.20 -3.18
CA ASP A 87 -56.39 -11.11 -4.02
C ASP A 87 -55.83 -9.74 -3.59
N ALA A 88 -55.67 -9.53 -2.28
CA ALA A 88 -55.03 -8.32 -1.76
C ALA A 88 -53.56 -8.21 -2.19
N VAL A 89 -52.81 -9.32 -2.24
CA VAL A 89 -51.43 -9.35 -2.76
C VAL A 89 -51.38 -8.91 -4.23
N HIS A 90 -52.31 -9.38 -5.07
CA HIS A 90 -52.42 -8.90 -6.46
C HIS A 90 -52.78 -7.41 -6.55
N GLY A 91 -53.56 -6.89 -5.59
CA GLY A 91 -53.81 -5.45 -5.48
C GLY A 91 -52.55 -4.61 -5.20
N LEU A 92 -51.53 -5.19 -4.56
CA LEU A 92 -50.25 -4.54 -4.24
C LEU A 92 -49.25 -4.54 -5.42
N GLU A 93 -49.53 -5.28 -6.49
CA GLU A 93 -48.62 -5.46 -7.63
C GLU A 93 -48.34 -4.13 -8.38
N ARG A 94 -49.39 -3.34 -8.66
CA ARG A 94 -49.25 -2.05 -9.35
C ARG A 94 -48.43 -1.02 -8.55
N PRO A 95 -48.69 -0.79 -7.25
CA PRO A 95 -47.88 0.11 -6.42
C PRO A 95 -46.41 -0.28 -6.31
N LEU A 96 -46.10 -1.58 -6.29
CA LEU A 96 -44.74 -2.09 -6.12
C LEU A 96 -43.91 -2.07 -7.41
N LEU A 97 -44.56 -2.26 -8.57
CA LEU A 97 -43.88 -2.22 -9.87
C LEU A 97 -43.75 -0.80 -10.44
N ALA A 98 -44.48 0.18 -9.89
CA ALA A 98 -44.32 1.57 -10.28
C ALA A 98 -42.96 2.10 -9.78
N PRO A 99 -42.09 2.64 -10.67
CA PRO A 99 -40.81 3.20 -10.25
C PRO A 99 -41.06 4.40 -9.31
N GLY A 100 -40.82 4.19 -8.02
CA GLY A 100 -41.15 5.09 -6.94
C GLY A 100 -40.35 6.39 -6.95
N GLY A 101 -40.78 7.36 -7.75
CA GLY A 101 -40.31 8.73 -7.70
C GLY A 101 -40.86 9.47 -6.47
N GLY A 102 -40.25 9.29 -5.29
CA GLY A 102 -40.29 10.30 -4.21
C GLY A 102 -40.68 9.82 -2.81
N ASP A 103 -41.63 8.89 -2.65
CA ASP A 103 -42.16 8.46 -1.34
C ASP A 103 -41.64 7.08 -0.90
N LEU A 104 -40.37 7.06 -0.45
CA LEU A 104 -39.73 5.87 0.09
C LEU A 104 -40.46 5.28 1.32
N PRO A 105 -40.93 6.07 2.32
CA PRO A 105 -41.70 5.56 3.43
C PRO A 105 -42.99 4.83 3.01
N GLY A 106 -43.74 5.40 2.05
CA GLY A 106 -44.94 4.76 1.50
C GLY A 106 -44.63 3.42 0.83
N TYR A 107 -43.58 3.38 -0.01
CA TYR A 107 -43.15 2.15 -0.67
C TYR A 107 -42.70 1.06 0.32
N LEU A 108 -41.95 1.43 1.36
CA LEU A 108 -41.54 0.48 2.41
C LEU A 108 -42.72 -0.05 3.23
N ALA A 109 -43.78 0.73 3.42
CA ALA A 109 -44.99 0.28 4.09
C ALA A 109 -45.76 -0.74 3.26
N VAL A 110 -45.88 -0.51 1.95
CA VAL A 110 -46.50 -1.46 1.00
C VAL A 110 -45.69 -2.77 0.93
N LEU A 111 -44.37 -2.68 0.93
CA LEU A 111 -43.49 -3.86 1.02
C LEU A 111 -43.67 -4.63 2.32
N ALA A 112 -43.76 -3.95 3.46
CA ALA A 112 -44.02 -4.61 4.74
C ALA A 112 -45.38 -5.34 4.74
N GLN A 113 -46.41 -4.75 4.13
CA GLN A 113 -47.71 -5.40 3.96
C GLN A 113 -47.62 -6.65 3.06
N LEU A 114 -46.80 -6.61 2.00
CA LEU A 114 -46.53 -7.79 1.17
C LEU A 114 -45.80 -8.88 1.97
N GLU A 115 -44.78 -8.52 2.75
CA GLU A 115 -44.04 -9.46 3.62
C GLU A 115 -44.96 -10.15 4.64
N ASP A 116 -45.84 -9.38 5.29
CA ASP A 116 -46.80 -9.89 6.27
C ASP A 116 -47.87 -10.77 5.60
N ALA A 117 -48.38 -10.37 4.44
CA ALA A 117 -49.31 -11.17 3.64
C ALA A 117 -48.66 -12.48 3.19
N ARG A 118 -47.38 -12.47 2.78
CA ARG A 118 -46.67 -13.68 2.38
C ARG A 118 -46.44 -14.64 3.54
N ARG A 119 -46.07 -14.14 4.74
CA ARG A 119 -45.99 -14.97 5.95
C ARG A 119 -47.35 -15.59 6.27
N PHE A 120 -48.41 -14.79 6.24
CA PHE A 120 -49.77 -15.28 6.46
C PHE A 120 -50.17 -16.37 5.44
N LEU A 121 -49.90 -16.15 4.14
CA LEU A 121 -50.20 -17.14 3.10
C LEU A 121 -49.36 -18.42 3.29
N ALA A 122 -48.06 -18.31 3.60
CA ALA A 122 -47.21 -19.48 3.85
C ALA A 122 -47.72 -20.32 5.04
N ASP A 123 -48.13 -19.67 6.12
CA ASP A 123 -48.61 -20.35 7.34
C ASP A 123 -50.01 -20.95 7.17
N ASN A 124 -50.88 -20.29 6.39
CA ASN A 124 -52.31 -20.65 6.31
C ASN A 124 -52.71 -21.40 5.04
N CYS A 125 -51.96 -21.33 3.93
CA CYS A 125 -52.28 -22.08 2.71
C CYS A 125 -52.19 -23.59 2.92
N GLY A 126 -51.18 -24.07 3.66
CA GLY A 126 -51.04 -25.49 3.99
C GLY A 126 -52.17 -26.00 4.89
N LEU A 127 -52.57 -25.20 5.88
CA LEU A 127 -53.70 -25.50 6.77
C LEU A 127 -55.04 -25.46 6.03
N ALA A 128 -55.25 -24.49 5.14
CA ALA A 128 -56.45 -24.39 4.33
C ALA A 128 -56.58 -25.55 3.34
N ALA A 129 -55.46 -25.95 2.69
CA ALA A 129 -55.43 -27.13 1.83
C ALA A 129 -55.73 -28.41 2.62
N GLN A 130 -55.22 -28.52 3.86
CA GLN A 130 -55.53 -29.63 4.75
C GLN A 130 -57.02 -29.67 5.11
N TRP A 131 -57.60 -28.55 5.55
CA TRP A 131 -59.02 -28.50 5.93
C TRP A 131 -59.95 -28.82 4.76
N LEU A 132 -59.59 -28.41 3.55
CA LEU A 132 -60.32 -28.77 2.33
C LEU A 132 -60.16 -30.26 2.01
N ALA A 133 -58.96 -30.82 2.16
CA ALA A 133 -58.72 -32.26 1.97
C ALA A 133 -59.50 -33.11 2.97
N ASP A 134 -59.53 -32.72 4.25
CA ASP A 134 -60.28 -33.40 5.30
C ASP A 134 -61.81 -33.42 5.01
N ILE A 135 -62.33 -32.39 4.35
CA ILE A 135 -63.74 -32.36 3.90
C ILE A 135 -63.96 -33.24 2.68
N VAL A 136 -63.03 -33.27 1.73
CA VAL A 136 -63.11 -34.17 0.57
C VAL A 136 -63.12 -35.63 1.04
N GLU A 137 -62.31 -35.97 2.04
CA GLU A 137 -62.31 -37.28 2.71
C GLU A 137 -63.64 -37.53 3.43
N TYR A 138 -64.14 -36.57 4.23
CA TYR A 138 -65.44 -36.67 4.90
C TYR A 138 -66.63 -36.88 3.96
N LEU A 139 -66.64 -36.19 2.81
CA LEU A 139 -67.67 -36.33 1.78
C LEU A 139 -67.57 -37.67 1.03
N GLY A 140 -66.35 -38.19 0.87
CA GLY A 140 -66.10 -39.51 0.30
C GLY A 140 -66.53 -40.65 1.23
N ASP A 141 -66.16 -40.58 2.51
CA ASP A 141 -66.49 -41.59 3.53
C ASP A 141 -67.99 -41.75 3.76
N ARG A 142 -68.77 -40.70 3.52
CA ARG A 142 -70.24 -40.69 3.68
C ARG A 142 -71.01 -40.81 2.36
N ASP A 143 -70.32 -41.02 1.24
CA ASP A 143 -70.91 -41.18 -0.10
C ASP A 143 -71.85 -40.01 -0.50
N LEU A 144 -71.50 -38.79 -0.07
CA LEU A 144 -72.32 -37.58 -0.20
C LEU A 144 -72.10 -36.83 -1.53
N ALA A 145 -71.07 -37.17 -2.30
CA ALA A 145 -70.72 -36.53 -3.58
C ALA A 145 -70.25 -37.55 -4.64
N ASP A 146 -70.20 -37.12 -5.91
CA ASP A 146 -69.73 -37.97 -7.01
C ASP A 146 -68.25 -38.37 -6.80
N PRO A 147 -67.91 -39.68 -6.79
CA PRO A 147 -66.54 -40.15 -6.65
C PRO A 147 -65.57 -39.56 -7.69
N ARG A 148 -66.05 -39.26 -8.90
CA ARG A 148 -65.23 -38.63 -9.95
C ARG A 148 -64.88 -37.19 -9.60
N PHE A 149 -65.87 -36.44 -9.11
CA PHE A 149 -65.69 -35.07 -8.66
C PHE A 149 -64.74 -34.98 -7.45
N LEU A 150 -64.88 -35.89 -6.47
CA LEU A 150 -63.97 -35.94 -5.32
C LEU A 150 -62.54 -36.34 -5.73
N ALA A 151 -62.37 -37.24 -6.70
CA ALA A 151 -61.06 -37.59 -7.23
C ALA A 151 -60.39 -36.41 -7.95
N ASP A 152 -61.12 -35.69 -8.80
CA ASP A 152 -60.62 -34.49 -9.48
C ASP A 152 -60.26 -33.39 -8.47
N LEU A 153 -61.09 -33.19 -7.46
CA LEU A 153 -60.85 -32.21 -6.39
C LEU A 153 -59.63 -32.61 -5.53
N GLY A 154 -59.47 -33.90 -5.23
CA GLY A 154 -58.31 -34.45 -4.54
C GLY A 154 -57.01 -34.16 -5.29
N VAL A 155 -56.98 -34.38 -6.61
CA VAL A 155 -55.80 -34.08 -7.45
C VAL A 155 -55.48 -32.58 -7.42
N THR A 156 -56.47 -31.70 -7.49
CA THR A 156 -56.23 -30.25 -7.40
C THR A 156 -55.72 -29.81 -6.02
N LEU A 157 -56.20 -30.43 -4.93
CA LEU A 157 -55.76 -30.15 -3.57
C LEU A 157 -54.35 -30.68 -3.29
N GLU A 158 -53.98 -31.84 -3.85
CA GLU A 158 -52.60 -32.33 -3.79
C GLU A 158 -51.62 -31.38 -4.48
N GLY A 159 -52.01 -30.77 -5.60
CA GLY A 159 -51.23 -29.72 -6.27
C GLY A 159 -51.07 -28.45 -5.44
N LEU A 160 -52.05 -28.10 -4.59
CA LEU A 160 -52.00 -26.95 -3.68
C LEU A 160 -51.22 -27.24 -2.38
N ARG A 161 -51.14 -28.51 -1.97
CA ARG A 161 -50.44 -28.95 -0.75
C ARG A 161 -48.91 -28.85 -0.88
N ALA A 162 -48.40 -28.80 -2.11
CA ALA A 162 -47.00 -28.54 -2.44
C ALA A 162 -46.90 -27.32 -3.35
N PRO A 163 -46.99 -26.07 -2.82
CA PRO A 163 -46.73 -24.88 -3.61
C PRO A 163 -45.28 -24.93 -4.08
N SER A 164 -45.10 -25.30 -5.35
CA SER A 164 -43.79 -25.47 -5.99
C SER A 164 -43.20 -24.14 -6.49
N GLY A 165 -43.92 -23.03 -6.29
CA GLY A 165 -43.51 -21.67 -6.68
C GLY A 165 -43.65 -20.67 -5.54
N ASP A 166 -42.96 -19.54 -5.69
CA ASP A 166 -43.08 -18.38 -4.79
C ASP A 166 -44.54 -17.89 -4.83
N LEU A 167 -45.20 -17.84 -3.68
CA LEU A 167 -46.64 -17.55 -3.55
C LEU A 167 -47.04 -16.15 -4.07
N ASP A 168 -46.06 -15.31 -4.37
CA ASP A 168 -46.18 -13.94 -4.88
C ASP A 168 -45.76 -13.82 -6.36
N GLY A 169 -45.41 -14.91 -7.04
CA GLY A 169 -44.94 -14.89 -8.43
C GLY A 169 -43.61 -14.16 -8.65
N GLY A 170 -42.82 -13.96 -7.59
CA GLY A 170 -41.56 -13.20 -7.64
C GLY A 170 -41.72 -11.68 -7.49
N LEU A 171 -42.91 -11.21 -7.08
CA LEU A 171 -43.18 -9.79 -6.84
C LEU A 171 -42.27 -9.18 -5.76
N LEU A 172 -41.99 -9.92 -4.68
CA LEU A 172 -41.04 -9.50 -3.65
C LEU A 172 -39.63 -9.34 -4.23
N ALA A 173 -39.18 -10.30 -5.05
CA ALA A 173 -37.87 -10.22 -5.68
C ALA A 173 -37.76 -9.00 -6.61
N ALA A 174 -38.77 -8.73 -7.43
CA ALA A 174 -38.82 -7.55 -8.30
C ALA A 174 -38.84 -6.23 -7.49
N ALA A 175 -39.62 -6.18 -6.40
CA ALA A 175 -39.70 -5.01 -5.54
C ALA A 175 -38.39 -4.73 -4.78
N LEU A 176 -37.67 -5.78 -4.37
CA LEU A 176 -36.33 -5.68 -3.78
C LEU A 176 -35.29 -5.25 -4.83
N ASP A 177 -35.40 -5.71 -6.07
CA ASP A 177 -34.52 -5.27 -7.17
C ASP A 177 -34.71 -3.76 -7.48
N ILE A 178 -35.94 -3.25 -7.38
CA ILE A 178 -36.24 -1.81 -7.48
C ILE A 178 -35.58 -1.05 -6.31
N LEU A 179 -35.64 -1.58 -5.08
CA LEU A 179 -34.94 -0.97 -3.94
C LEU A 179 -33.41 -0.98 -4.11
N GLU A 180 -32.84 -2.04 -4.66
CA GLU A 180 -31.41 -2.10 -4.97
C GLU A 180 -31.02 -1.07 -6.04
N ALA A 181 -31.87 -0.86 -7.05
CA ALA A 181 -31.67 0.17 -8.07
C ALA A 181 -31.78 1.59 -7.49
N GLU A 182 -32.74 1.83 -6.59
CA GLU A 182 -32.87 3.09 -5.84
C GLU A 182 -31.68 3.32 -4.90
N PHE A 183 -31.18 2.28 -4.24
CA PHE A 183 -29.97 2.34 -3.42
C PHE A 183 -28.75 2.75 -4.27
N ARG A 184 -28.58 2.14 -5.45
CA ARG A 184 -27.54 2.55 -6.42
C ARG A 184 -27.69 3.99 -6.87
N ARG A 185 -28.91 4.41 -7.23
CA ARG A 185 -29.18 5.77 -7.70
C ARG A 185 -28.88 6.80 -6.60
N LEU A 186 -29.35 6.57 -5.39
CA LEU A 186 -29.08 7.45 -4.25
C LEU A 186 -27.58 7.55 -3.94
N LEU A 187 -26.83 6.46 -4.08
CA LEU A 187 -25.37 6.51 -3.98
C LEU A 187 -24.78 7.32 -5.14
N ALA A 188 -25.13 7.04 -6.40
CA ALA A 188 -24.58 7.74 -7.56
C ALA A 188 -24.84 9.26 -7.53
N ASP A 189 -26.08 9.67 -7.26
CA ASP A 189 -26.52 11.07 -7.26
C ASP A 189 -25.82 11.92 -6.18
N HIS A 190 -25.42 11.27 -5.07
CA HIS A 190 -24.81 11.95 -3.92
C HIS A 190 -23.32 11.58 -3.76
N SER A 191 -22.68 10.97 -4.76
CA SER A 191 -21.27 10.61 -4.71
C SER A 191 -20.45 11.44 -5.68
N ALA A 192 -19.97 12.60 -5.23
CA ALA A 192 -18.99 13.39 -5.98
C ALA A 192 -17.55 13.06 -5.53
N PRO A 193 -16.59 12.94 -6.47
CA PRO A 193 -15.18 12.78 -6.12
C PRO A 193 -14.64 14.03 -5.43
N LEU A 194 -13.72 13.84 -4.48
CA LEU A 194 -13.06 14.95 -3.78
C LEU A 194 -11.84 15.39 -4.56
N ALA A 195 -11.83 16.65 -4.97
CA ALA A 195 -10.63 17.31 -5.42
C ALA A 195 -9.80 17.77 -4.22
N MET A 196 -8.48 17.58 -4.28
CA MET A 196 -7.56 18.23 -3.35
C MET A 196 -7.50 19.72 -3.71
N LEU A 197 -8.10 20.57 -2.87
CA LEU A 197 -7.91 22.02 -2.96
C LEU A 197 -6.58 22.40 -2.31
N ASN A 198 -5.87 23.36 -2.91
CA ASN A 198 -4.55 23.82 -2.46
C ASN A 198 -4.47 24.05 -0.93
N PRO A 199 -3.31 23.76 -0.31
CA PRO A 199 -3.13 23.89 1.13
C PRO A 199 -3.22 25.36 1.54
N GLY A 200 -4.36 25.74 2.12
CA GLY A 200 -4.66 27.11 2.53
C GLY A 200 -6.15 27.40 2.70
N ALA A 201 -7.02 26.64 2.03
CA ALA A 201 -8.46 26.73 2.24
C ALA A 201 -8.89 25.83 3.41
N ALA A 202 -8.98 26.42 4.61
CA ALA A 202 -9.76 25.85 5.71
C ALA A 202 -11.25 25.87 5.35
N ALA A 203 -11.67 24.98 4.45
CA ALA A 203 -13.08 24.71 4.20
C ALA A 203 -13.42 23.37 4.84
N ALA A 204 -14.39 23.40 5.77
CA ALA A 204 -15.05 22.21 6.25
C ALA A 204 -15.51 21.41 5.01
N ALA A 205 -15.03 20.17 4.87
CA ALA A 205 -15.49 19.32 3.77
C ALA A 205 -17.01 19.15 3.95
N PRO A 206 -17.84 19.57 2.97
CA PRO A 206 -19.28 19.37 3.08
C PRO A 206 -19.55 17.87 3.22
N ALA A 207 -20.57 17.52 3.99
CA ALA A 207 -21.00 16.13 4.14
C ALA A 207 -21.26 15.55 2.75
N ARG A 208 -20.46 14.54 2.34
CA ARG A 208 -20.49 13.94 1.00
C ARG A 208 -21.90 13.54 0.57
N VAL A 209 -22.69 13.04 1.52
CA VAL A 209 -24.07 12.63 1.33
C VAL A 209 -24.93 13.42 2.31
N PRO A 210 -26.00 14.11 1.84
CA PRO A 210 -26.94 14.80 2.72
C PRO A 210 -27.50 13.84 3.77
N ALA A 211 -27.69 14.30 5.01
CA ALA A 211 -28.21 13.47 6.11
C ALA A 211 -29.57 12.82 5.77
N ALA A 212 -30.38 13.47 4.92
CA ALA A 212 -31.63 12.93 4.41
C ALA A 212 -31.41 11.71 3.49
N ALA A 213 -30.40 11.75 2.62
CA ALA A 213 -30.05 10.62 1.76
C ALA A 213 -29.44 9.46 2.55
N VAL A 214 -28.61 9.75 3.57
CA VAL A 214 -28.08 8.72 4.48
C VAL A 214 -29.20 7.99 5.23
N LYS A 215 -30.22 8.71 5.73
CA LYS A 215 -31.41 8.09 6.36
C LYS A 215 -32.19 7.21 5.38
N LYS A 216 -32.35 7.65 4.12
CA LYS A 216 -32.99 6.83 3.07
C LYS A 216 -32.19 5.56 2.80
N LEU A 217 -30.86 5.66 2.68
CA LEU A 217 -29.96 4.53 2.48
C LEU A 217 -30.01 3.52 3.64
N SER A 218 -30.03 3.99 4.90
CA SER A 218 -30.13 3.10 6.05
C SER A 218 -31.47 2.36 6.11
N LEU A 219 -32.59 3.05 5.78
CA LEU A 219 -33.91 2.42 5.75
C LEU A 219 -34.03 1.35 4.66
N ILE A 220 -33.46 1.61 3.47
CA ILE A 220 -33.41 0.62 2.39
C ILE A 220 -32.53 -0.56 2.79
N LEU A 221 -31.38 -0.29 3.41
CA LEU A 221 -30.46 -1.32 3.88
C LEU A 221 -31.09 -2.24 4.91
N ASP A 222 -31.75 -1.69 5.95
CA ASP A 222 -32.40 -2.47 7.01
C ASP A 222 -33.42 -3.47 6.42
N ARG A 223 -34.15 -3.05 5.37
CA ARG A 223 -35.12 -3.90 4.67
C ARG A 223 -34.49 -4.94 3.75
N LEU A 224 -33.41 -4.60 3.05
CA LEU A 224 -32.69 -5.57 2.23
C LEU A 224 -31.95 -6.62 3.09
N VAL A 225 -31.46 -6.23 4.27
CA VAL A 225 -30.86 -7.15 5.24
C VAL A 225 -31.91 -8.10 5.82
N ALA A 226 -33.10 -7.61 6.17
CA ALA A 226 -34.21 -8.45 6.66
C ALA A 226 -34.62 -9.55 5.67
N ASN A 227 -34.40 -9.33 4.37
CA ASN A 227 -34.70 -10.28 3.28
C ASN A 227 -33.46 -11.07 2.80
N GLY A 228 -32.35 -11.08 3.56
CA GLY A 228 -31.17 -11.88 3.25
C GLY A 228 -30.31 -11.36 2.08
N ARG A 229 -30.52 -10.12 1.62
CA ARG A 229 -29.81 -9.51 0.47
C ARG A 229 -28.60 -8.65 0.89
N GLN A 230 -28.04 -8.90 2.07
CA GLN A 230 -26.95 -8.11 2.66
C GLN A 230 -25.72 -8.06 1.74
N ASP A 231 -25.29 -9.19 1.18
CA ASP A 231 -24.06 -9.27 0.38
C ASP A 231 -24.16 -8.45 -0.90
N ARG A 232 -25.33 -8.45 -1.55
CA ARG A 232 -25.58 -7.63 -2.76
C ARG A 232 -25.54 -6.13 -2.45
N CYS A 233 -26.06 -5.72 -1.30
CA CYS A 233 -26.02 -4.32 -0.86
C CYS A 233 -24.59 -3.87 -0.57
N VAL A 234 -23.82 -4.71 0.13
CA VAL A 234 -22.42 -4.45 0.45
C VAL A 234 -21.60 -4.35 -0.82
N ALA A 235 -21.73 -5.30 -1.75
CA ALA A 235 -21.03 -5.26 -3.04
C ALA A 235 -21.38 -4.00 -3.85
N THR A 236 -22.66 -3.63 -3.89
CA THR A 236 -23.14 -2.44 -4.58
C THR A 236 -22.58 -1.15 -3.96
N TYR A 237 -22.53 -1.08 -2.63
CA TYR A 237 -21.96 0.06 -1.92
C TYR A 237 -20.45 0.18 -2.19
N ILE A 238 -19.73 -0.95 -2.13
CA ILE A 238 -18.29 -1.01 -2.39
C ILE A 238 -18.00 -0.56 -3.83
N ASP A 239 -18.73 -1.03 -4.83
CA ASP A 239 -18.54 -0.63 -6.22
C ASP A 239 -18.78 0.87 -6.44
N ALA A 240 -19.91 1.39 -5.93
CA ALA A 240 -20.27 2.80 -6.09
C ALA A 240 -19.30 3.74 -5.33
N ARG A 241 -18.93 3.41 -4.08
CA ARG A 241 -18.04 4.27 -3.28
C ARG A 241 -16.57 4.06 -3.63
N GLY A 242 -16.17 2.84 -3.92
CA GLY A 242 -14.83 2.47 -4.37
C GLY A 242 -14.46 3.14 -5.69
N SER A 243 -15.38 3.19 -6.66
CA SER A 243 -15.18 3.93 -7.91
C SER A 243 -15.03 5.43 -7.69
N VAL A 244 -15.79 6.04 -6.78
CA VAL A 244 -15.70 7.48 -6.45
C VAL A 244 -14.39 7.83 -5.74
N VAL A 245 -13.96 6.97 -4.81
CA VAL A 245 -12.67 7.11 -4.14
C VAL A 245 -11.52 6.94 -5.14
N SER A 246 -11.60 5.95 -6.03
CA SER A 246 -10.65 5.73 -7.11
C SER A 246 -10.58 6.91 -8.08
N ALA A 247 -11.72 7.50 -8.44
CA ALA A 247 -11.78 8.70 -9.28
C ALA A 247 -11.15 9.92 -8.59
N SER A 248 -11.36 10.06 -7.27
CA SER A 248 -10.74 11.13 -6.47
C SER A 248 -9.21 10.99 -6.45
N LEU A 249 -8.69 9.75 -6.43
CA LEU A 249 -7.26 9.46 -6.49
C LEU A 249 -6.68 9.64 -7.89
N GLY A 250 -7.40 9.23 -8.93
CA GLY A 250 -7.01 9.46 -10.31
C GLY A 250 -6.79 10.94 -10.63
N ALA A 251 -7.59 11.82 -10.02
CA ALA A 251 -7.43 13.27 -10.13
C ALA A 251 -6.13 13.82 -9.51
N LEU A 252 -5.45 13.06 -8.64
CA LEU A 252 -4.20 13.48 -8.00
C LEU A 252 -2.95 13.23 -8.85
N GLY A 253 -3.05 12.56 -10.00
CA GLY A 253 -1.90 12.29 -10.87
C GLY A 253 -0.87 11.37 -10.22
N LEU A 254 -1.29 10.13 -9.91
CA LEU A 254 -0.49 9.15 -9.14
C LEU A 254 0.53 8.37 -9.98
N ASP A 255 0.92 8.87 -11.15
CA ASP A 255 1.82 8.15 -12.08
C ASP A 255 3.18 7.84 -11.44
N TYR A 256 3.64 8.68 -10.51
CA TYR A 256 4.89 8.48 -9.78
C TYR A 256 4.88 7.26 -8.84
N LEU A 257 3.71 6.71 -8.49
CA LEU A 257 3.60 5.52 -7.63
C LEU A 257 3.89 4.21 -8.40
N ARG A 258 3.69 4.21 -9.73
CA ARG A 258 3.78 2.98 -10.54
C ARG A 258 5.22 2.57 -10.82
N ASP A 259 6.05 3.54 -11.23
CA ASP A 259 7.46 3.33 -11.58
C ASP A 259 8.38 4.22 -10.72
N PRO A 260 8.59 3.86 -9.44
CA PRO A 260 9.51 4.60 -8.58
C PRO A 260 10.93 4.51 -9.13
N ALA A 261 11.62 5.66 -9.19
CA ALA A 261 13.01 5.71 -9.61
C ALA A 261 13.90 4.85 -8.69
N GLN A 262 14.83 4.09 -9.28
CA GLN A 262 15.74 3.24 -8.51
C GLN A 262 16.82 4.04 -7.75
N ASP A 263 17.05 5.30 -8.16
CA ASP A 263 18.09 6.15 -7.61
C ASP A 263 17.51 7.09 -6.53
N ALA A 264 18.09 7.05 -5.32
CA ALA A 264 17.59 7.78 -4.15
C ALA A 264 17.57 9.32 -4.33
N GLN A 265 18.39 9.85 -5.24
CA GLN A 265 18.41 11.27 -5.57
C GLN A 265 17.17 11.71 -6.35
N ALA A 266 16.72 10.90 -7.31
CA ALA A 266 15.58 11.21 -8.16
C ALA A 266 14.23 11.08 -7.43
N LEU A 267 14.20 10.37 -6.29
CA LEU A 267 12.99 10.16 -5.49
C LEU A 267 12.51 11.39 -4.69
N GLY A 268 13.34 12.44 -4.56
CA GLY A 268 13.02 13.59 -3.70
C GLY A 268 11.68 14.28 -4.02
N PRO A 269 11.44 14.75 -5.27
CA PRO A 269 10.19 15.40 -5.64
C PRO A 269 8.97 14.47 -5.51
N ALA A 270 9.14 13.19 -5.86
CA ALA A 270 8.09 12.18 -5.74
C ALA A 270 7.71 11.92 -4.28
N LEU A 271 8.68 11.93 -3.36
CA LEU A 271 8.46 11.77 -1.93
C LEU A 271 7.70 12.93 -1.30
N GLU A 272 7.98 14.16 -1.72
CA GLU A 272 7.24 15.33 -1.23
C GLU A 272 5.77 15.28 -1.65
N MET A 273 5.49 14.92 -2.91
CA MET A 273 4.13 14.67 -3.39
C MET A 273 3.48 13.51 -2.66
N TRP A 274 4.21 12.40 -2.48
CA TRP A 274 3.75 11.21 -1.76
C TRP A 274 3.28 11.54 -0.33
N GLY A 275 4.07 12.30 0.44
CA GLY A 275 3.71 12.68 1.80
C GLY A 275 2.41 13.52 1.86
N ARG A 276 2.28 14.50 0.97
CA ARG A 276 1.08 15.36 0.88
C ARG A 276 -0.15 14.58 0.45
N HIS A 277 -0.02 13.72 -0.57
CA HIS A 277 -1.10 12.88 -1.06
C HIS A 277 -1.54 11.87 -0.01
N LEU A 278 -0.60 11.21 0.67
CA LEU A 278 -0.91 10.27 1.74
C LEU A 278 -1.67 10.95 2.90
N GLU A 279 -1.22 12.14 3.31
CA GLU A 279 -1.92 12.92 4.34
C GLU A 279 -3.36 13.24 3.94
N PHE A 280 -3.58 13.70 2.70
CA PHE A 280 -4.92 13.99 2.18
C PHE A 280 -5.80 12.73 2.16
N VAL A 281 -5.27 11.62 1.65
CA VAL A 281 -6.01 10.34 1.56
C VAL A 281 -6.43 9.86 2.95
N VAL A 282 -5.52 9.88 3.92
CA VAL A 282 -5.80 9.40 5.28
C VAL A 282 -6.74 10.35 6.02
N ARG A 283 -6.43 11.64 6.08
CA ARG A 283 -7.17 12.60 6.93
C ARG A 283 -8.47 13.10 6.33
N ARG A 284 -8.59 13.14 5.01
CA ARG A 284 -9.79 13.66 4.33
C ARG A 284 -10.59 12.54 3.68
N LEU A 285 -9.98 11.77 2.77
CA LEU A 285 -10.70 10.81 1.94
C LEU A 285 -11.24 9.63 2.77
N LEU A 286 -10.36 8.92 3.47
CA LEU A 286 -10.71 7.70 4.22
C LEU A 286 -11.45 7.99 5.51
N GLU A 287 -11.12 9.06 6.23
CA GLU A 287 -11.85 9.46 7.43
C GLU A 287 -13.32 9.74 7.13
N SER A 288 -13.62 10.45 6.04
CA SER A 288 -15.01 10.71 5.67
C SER A 288 -15.71 9.49 5.09
N GLU A 289 -15.02 8.55 4.44
CA GLU A 289 -15.63 7.25 4.05
C GLU A 289 -15.97 6.43 5.28
N ARG A 290 -15.08 6.39 6.27
CA ARG A 290 -15.35 5.67 7.51
C ARG A 290 -16.58 6.20 8.24
N GLN A 291 -16.69 7.53 8.33
CA GLN A 291 -17.86 8.17 8.94
C GLN A 291 -19.14 7.89 8.14
N LEU A 292 -19.06 7.80 6.82
CA LEU A 292 -20.20 7.45 5.98
C LEU A 292 -20.61 5.98 6.18
N CYS A 293 -19.65 5.04 6.12
CA CYS A 293 -19.91 3.62 6.39
C CYS A 293 -20.55 3.43 7.77
N ALA A 294 -20.03 4.11 8.81
CA ALA A 294 -20.57 4.03 10.15
C ALA A 294 -22.01 4.57 10.26
N LYS A 295 -22.37 5.59 9.46
CA LYS A 295 -23.73 6.15 9.44
C LYS A 295 -24.72 5.28 8.65
N VAL A 296 -24.26 4.65 7.55
CA VAL A 296 -25.10 3.80 6.69
C VAL A 296 -25.33 2.43 7.32
N PHE A 297 -24.28 1.80 7.86
CA PHE A 297 -24.31 0.46 8.45
C PHE A 297 -24.36 0.48 9.99
N GLY A 298 -24.89 1.55 10.60
CA GLY A 298 -24.77 1.80 12.04
C GLY A 298 -25.31 0.67 12.95
N GLN A 299 -26.27 -0.12 12.47
CA GLN A 299 -26.80 -1.29 13.20
C GLN A 299 -25.93 -2.55 13.04
N HIS A 300 -25.11 -2.62 11.98
CA HIS A 300 -24.28 -3.78 11.61
C HIS A 300 -22.78 -3.42 11.64
N LYS A 301 -22.21 -3.28 12.84
CA LYS A 301 -20.82 -2.83 13.05
C LYS A 301 -19.77 -3.69 12.32
N ASP A 302 -19.96 -5.01 12.31
CA ASP A 302 -19.01 -5.93 11.65
C ASP A 302 -19.00 -5.72 10.13
N VAL A 303 -20.19 -5.59 9.53
CA VAL A 303 -20.39 -5.31 8.09
C VAL A 303 -19.83 -3.93 7.71
N SER A 304 -20.05 -2.91 8.57
CA SER A 304 -19.48 -1.57 8.36
C SER A 304 -17.96 -1.61 8.28
N SER A 305 -17.31 -2.44 9.11
CA SER A 305 -15.85 -2.52 9.18
C SER A 305 -15.26 -3.27 7.98
N ALA A 306 -15.91 -4.35 7.54
CA ALA A 306 -15.54 -5.11 6.35
C ALA A 306 -15.72 -4.27 5.07
N CYS A 307 -16.85 -3.58 4.95
CA CYS A 307 -17.14 -2.70 3.82
C CYS A 307 -16.13 -1.55 3.72
N PHE A 308 -15.79 -0.90 4.84
CA PHE A 308 -14.75 0.13 4.86
C PHE A 308 -13.37 -0.43 4.45
N ALA A 309 -13.01 -1.63 4.92
CA ALA A 309 -11.73 -2.24 4.57
C ALA A 309 -11.60 -2.48 3.06
N GLU A 310 -12.66 -2.97 2.42
CA GLU A 310 -12.69 -3.20 0.97
C GLU A 310 -12.69 -1.90 0.16
N VAL A 311 -13.40 -0.88 0.62
CA VAL A 311 -13.32 0.46 -0.01
C VAL A 311 -11.91 1.05 0.15
N ALA A 312 -11.26 0.84 1.29
CA ALA A 312 -9.91 1.33 1.54
C ALA A 312 -8.82 0.56 0.76
N SER A 313 -9.01 -0.73 0.49
CA SER A 313 -8.11 -1.51 -0.39
C SER A 313 -8.22 -1.00 -1.84
N GLN A 314 -9.44 -0.73 -2.31
CA GLN A 314 -9.70 -0.12 -3.62
C GLN A 314 -9.21 1.34 -3.70
N ALA A 315 -9.13 2.04 -2.56
CA ALA A 315 -8.58 3.39 -2.45
C ALA A 315 -7.06 3.49 -2.65
N GLY A 316 -6.38 2.44 -3.12
CA GLY A 316 -4.96 2.50 -3.46
C GLY A 316 -4.02 2.75 -2.29
N VAL A 317 -4.45 2.59 -1.03
CA VAL A 317 -3.58 2.71 0.16
C VAL A 317 -2.38 1.77 0.04
N LEU A 318 -2.62 0.57 -0.52
CA LEU A 318 -1.58 -0.41 -0.79
C LEU A 318 -0.56 0.08 -1.84
N ASP A 319 -0.94 0.93 -2.80
CA ASP A 319 0.00 1.53 -3.75
C ASP A 319 0.94 2.51 -3.05
N PHE A 320 0.42 3.32 -2.11
CA PHE A 320 1.27 4.22 -1.29
C PHE A 320 2.27 3.44 -0.42
N LEU A 321 1.84 2.32 0.16
CA LEU A 321 2.72 1.45 0.96
C LEU A 321 3.76 0.74 0.07
N ARG A 322 3.37 0.29 -1.13
CA ARG A 322 4.27 -0.29 -2.14
C ARG A 322 5.33 0.71 -2.58
N PHE A 323 4.97 1.98 -2.81
CA PHE A 323 5.95 3.03 -3.10
C PHE A 323 6.95 3.20 -1.95
N GLY A 324 6.48 3.26 -0.70
CA GLY A 324 7.36 3.31 0.47
C GLY A 324 8.33 2.12 0.55
N ARG A 325 7.88 0.92 0.18
CA ARG A 325 8.73 -0.27 0.08
C ARG A 325 9.75 -0.15 -1.04
N ALA A 326 9.35 0.35 -2.21
CA ALA A 326 10.29 0.58 -3.31
C ALA A 326 11.39 1.60 -2.95
N VAL A 327 11.09 2.62 -2.14
CA VAL A 327 12.11 3.53 -1.60
C VAL A 327 13.06 2.80 -0.65
N ALA A 328 12.54 1.87 0.16
CA ALA A 328 13.35 1.00 1.00
C ALA A 328 14.22 0.02 0.20
N ASP A 329 13.79 -0.39 -0.99
CA ASP A 329 14.52 -1.29 -1.89
C ASP A 329 15.45 -0.55 -2.88
N ALA A 330 15.42 0.79 -2.91
CA ALA A 330 16.28 1.60 -3.75
C ALA A 330 17.78 1.30 -3.51
N LYS A 331 18.63 1.61 -4.50
CA LYS A 331 20.07 1.35 -4.41
C LYS A 331 20.66 1.98 -3.14
N LYS A 332 21.60 1.26 -2.50
CA LYS A 332 22.32 1.75 -1.31
C LYS A 332 23.15 2.99 -1.68
N ASP A 333 22.63 4.17 -1.38
CA ASP A 333 23.29 5.48 -1.50
C ASP A 333 23.18 6.16 -0.12
N PRO A 334 24.19 6.89 0.38
CA PRO A 334 24.01 7.69 1.59
C PRO A 334 22.75 8.58 1.59
N ILE A 335 22.33 9.09 0.43
CA ILE A 335 21.11 9.91 0.32
C ILE A 335 19.85 9.08 0.61
N LYS A 336 19.91 7.75 0.45
CA LYS A 336 18.82 6.84 0.81
C LYS A 336 18.42 6.97 2.28
N LEU A 337 19.36 7.14 3.21
CA LEU A 337 19.02 7.31 4.64
C LEU A 337 18.07 8.49 4.85
N GLN A 338 18.35 9.63 4.20
CA GLN A 338 17.51 10.82 4.28
C GLN A 338 16.09 10.53 3.74
N ARG A 339 16.00 9.79 2.63
CA ARG A 339 14.71 9.38 2.04
C ARG A 339 13.93 8.42 2.96
N LEU A 340 14.59 7.45 3.58
CA LEU A 340 13.94 6.54 4.53
C LEU A 340 13.39 7.31 5.74
N LEU A 341 14.15 8.28 6.25
CA LEU A 341 13.72 9.14 7.35
C LEU A 341 12.52 10.02 6.95
N GLU A 342 12.47 10.55 5.72
CA GLU A 342 11.31 11.31 5.21
C GLU A 342 10.03 10.48 5.11
N VAL A 343 10.14 9.23 4.62
CA VAL A 343 9.01 8.28 4.56
C VAL A 343 8.55 7.94 5.97
N PHE A 344 9.49 7.62 6.86
CA PHE A 344 9.17 7.29 8.25
C PHE A 344 8.50 8.46 8.98
N ASP A 345 9.01 9.68 8.82
CA ASP A 345 8.42 10.88 9.44
C ASP A 345 6.98 11.11 8.98
N SER A 346 6.72 10.97 7.68
CA SER A 346 5.37 11.09 7.12
C SER A 346 4.41 10.02 7.66
N LEU A 347 4.85 8.76 7.77
CA LEU A 347 4.06 7.68 8.36
C LEU A 347 3.82 7.91 9.86
N ASN A 348 4.84 8.38 10.59
CA ASN A 348 4.76 8.61 12.01
C ASN A 348 3.80 9.76 12.36
N LYS A 349 3.77 10.82 11.55
CA LYS A 349 2.79 11.92 11.66
C LYS A 349 1.35 11.44 11.50
N LEU A 350 1.13 10.40 10.71
CA LEU A 350 -0.20 9.81 10.45
C LEU A 350 -0.51 8.61 11.33
N ARG A 351 0.39 8.19 12.23
CA ARG A 351 0.28 6.96 13.02
C ARG A 351 -1.04 6.86 13.80
N LEU A 352 -1.46 7.94 14.46
CA LEU A 352 -2.71 7.95 15.23
C LEU A 352 -3.94 7.85 14.32
N ASP A 353 -3.90 8.51 13.15
CA ASP A 353 -4.96 8.44 12.15
C ASP A 353 -5.06 7.01 11.58
N PHE A 354 -3.92 6.37 11.27
CA PHE A 354 -3.87 4.97 10.83
C PHE A 354 -4.44 4.01 11.89
N ASN A 355 -4.01 4.14 13.15
CA ASN A 355 -4.51 3.30 14.24
C ASN A 355 -6.01 3.49 14.46
N ARG A 356 -6.50 4.74 14.33
CA ARG A 356 -7.92 5.03 14.38
C ARG A 356 -8.60 4.29 13.23
N LEU A 357 -8.29 4.63 11.97
CA LEU A 357 -8.97 4.16 10.76
C LEU A 357 -8.94 2.66 10.58
N PHE A 358 -7.76 2.06 10.72
CA PHE A 358 -7.51 0.68 10.35
C PHE A 358 -7.43 -0.26 11.54
N GLY A 359 -7.67 0.16 12.79
CA GLY A 359 -7.48 -0.68 13.98
C GLY A 359 -8.38 -1.92 14.10
N GLY A 360 -9.37 -2.12 13.21
CA GLY A 360 -10.27 -3.27 13.21
C GLY A 360 -9.68 -4.53 12.57
N LYS A 361 -10.24 -5.71 12.92
CA LYS A 361 -9.82 -7.01 12.34
C LYS A 361 -9.96 -7.07 10.81
N ALA A 362 -10.95 -6.39 10.26
CA ALA A 362 -11.19 -6.33 8.81
C ALA A 362 -10.05 -5.67 8.02
N CYS A 363 -9.25 -4.80 8.65
CA CYS A 363 -8.12 -4.11 8.02
C CYS A 363 -6.76 -4.78 8.31
N ALA A 364 -6.74 -6.07 8.67
CA ALA A 364 -5.53 -6.77 9.09
C ALA A 364 -4.41 -6.75 8.04
N GLU A 365 -4.75 -6.80 6.74
CA GLU A 365 -3.78 -6.71 5.65
C GLU A 365 -3.09 -5.33 5.59
N ILE A 366 -3.87 -4.24 5.65
CA ILE A 366 -3.31 -2.88 5.64
C ILE A 366 -2.43 -2.67 6.88
N GLN A 367 -2.86 -3.17 8.04
CA GLN A 367 -2.06 -3.13 9.27
C GLN A 367 -0.74 -3.89 9.14
N SER A 368 -0.78 -5.12 8.60
CA SER A 368 0.42 -5.95 8.45
C SER A 368 1.41 -5.30 7.48
N GLN A 369 0.94 -4.85 6.31
CA GLN A 369 1.80 -4.18 5.33
C GLN A 369 2.39 -2.87 5.87
N THR A 370 1.60 -2.08 6.62
CA THR A 370 2.09 -0.85 7.25
C THR A 370 3.17 -1.15 8.30
N ARG A 371 2.94 -2.16 9.16
CA ARG A 371 3.93 -2.57 10.17
C ARG A 371 5.21 -3.08 9.52
N ASP A 372 5.08 -3.91 8.48
CA ASP A 372 6.22 -4.50 7.79
C ASP A 372 7.03 -3.43 7.04
N LEU A 373 6.36 -2.42 6.46
CA LEU A 373 7.02 -1.24 5.90
C LEU A 373 7.75 -0.43 6.96
N VAL A 374 7.09 -0.09 8.08
CA VAL A 374 7.72 0.65 9.19
C VAL A 374 8.94 -0.10 9.72
N LYS A 375 8.83 -1.44 9.84
CA LYS A 375 9.96 -2.29 10.22
C LYS A 375 11.12 -2.18 9.23
N LEU A 376 10.83 -2.35 7.94
CA LEU A 376 11.83 -2.27 6.88
C LEU A 376 12.53 -0.90 6.83
N LEU A 377 11.78 0.19 6.99
CA LEU A 377 12.33 1.55 7.00
C LEU A 377 13.28 1.77 8.20
N ILE A 378 12.90 1.29 9.38
CA ILE A 378 13.71 1.41 10.58
C ILE A 378 14.98 0.56 10.47
N ASP A 379 14.85 -0.72 10.11
CA ASP A 379 16.00 -1.63 9.96
C ASP A 379 16.97 -1.08 8.90
N GLY A 380 16.46 -0.66 7.73
CA GLY A 380 17.28 -0.10 6.66
C GLY A 380 17.94 1.25 7.01
N ALA A 381 17.26 2.12 7.76
CA ALA A 381 17.84 3.39 8.20
C ALA A 381 18.97 3.16 9.21
N VAL A 382 18.79 2.23 10.17
CA VAL A 382 19.84 1.90 11.14
C VAL A 382 21.02 1.21 10.46
N GLU A 383 20.77 0.26 9.55
CA GLU A 383 21.83 -0.42 8.79
C GLU A 383 22.71 0.59 8.04
N ILE A 384 22.12 1.52 7.28
CA ILE A 384 22.90 2.52 6.52
C ILE A 384 23.67 3.46 7.46
N PHE A 385 23.07 3.82 8.60
CA PHE A 385 23.73 4.69 9.58
C PHE A 385 24.93 3.99 10.26
N GLU A 386 24.77 2.72 10.65
CA GLU A 386 25.85 1.91 11.24
C GLU A 386 26.92 1.55 10.20
N GLU A 387 26.55 1.37 8.93
CA GLU A 387 27.51 1.09 7.85
C GLU A 387 28.42 2.30 7.56
N LEU A 388 27.97 3.54 7.83
CA LEU A 388 28.73 4.75 7.53
C LEU A 388 30.12 4.77 8.18
N ILE A 389 30.24 4.41 9.47
CA ILE A 389 31.55 4.40 10.14
C ILE A 389 32.50 3.37 9.50
N VAL A 390 31.98 2.19 9.18
CA VAL A 390 32.75 1.12 8.53
C VAL A 390 33.23 1.58 7.15
N GLN A 391 32.37 2.24 6.38
CA GLN A 391 32.75 2.80 5.08
C GLN A 391 33.81 3.90 5.21
N VAL A 392 33.72 4.76 6.22
CA VAL A 392 34.75 5.77 6.50
C VAL A 392 36.09 5.11 6.85
N GLU A 393 36.08 4.07 7.68
CA GLU A 393 37.29 3.32 8.04
C GLU A 393 37.90 2.60 6.84
N LEU A 394 37.09 1.98 5.98
CA LEU A 394 37.57 1.27 4.78
C LEU A 394 38.27 2.20 3.78
N GLN A 395 37.85 3.46 3.68
CA GLN A 395 38.50 4.44 2.81
C GLN A 395 39.93 4.79 3.23
N ARG A 396 40.35 4.42 4.45
CA ARG A 396 41.74 4.58 4.93
C ARG A 396 42.76 3.91 4.02
N HIS A 397 42.39 2.82 3.34
CA HIS A 397 43.28 2.09 2.44
C HIS A 397 43.39 2.71 1.05
N MET A 398 42.58 3.71 0.73
CA MET A 398 42.66 4.41 -0.55
C MET A 398 43.82 5.42 -0.53
N PRO A 399 44.57 5.55 -1.64
CA PRO A 399 45.68 6.50 -1.69
C PRO A 399 45.16 7.94 -1.57
N PRO A 400 45.90 8.82 -0.87
CA PRO A 400 45.51 10.21 -0.72
C PRO A 400 45.65 10.98 -2.04
N PRO A 401 45.04 12.18 -2.15
CA PRO A 401 45.09 12.98 -3.38
C PRO A 401 46.53 13.33 -3.80
N SER A 402 46.90 13.04 -5.04
CA SER A 402 48.25 13.32 -5.57
C SER A 402 48.61 14.81 -5.66
N ASP A 403 47.69 15.71 -5.35
CA ASP A 403 47.84 17.16 -5.35
C ASP A 403 47.86 17.77 -3.94
N ALA A 404 47.87 16.93 -2.90
CA ALA A 404 47.74 17.34 -1.49
C ALA A 404 46.43 18.10 -1.18
N GLY A 405 45.44 18.03 -2.06
CA GLY A 405 44.12 18.59 -1.83
C GLY A 405 43.34 17.84 -0.74
N VAL A 406 42.20 18.39 -0.35
CA VAL A 406 41.32 17.77 0.64
C VAL A 406 40.63 16.55 0.03
N PRO A 407 40.66 15.37 0.68
CA PRO A 407 39.94 14.20 0.18
C PRO A 407 38.43 14.45 0.17
N ARG A 408 37.74 14.05 -0.90
CA ARG A 408 36.29 14.25 -1.04
C ARG A 408 35.47 13.60 0.09
N LEU A 409 36.00 12.53 0.68
CA LEU A 409 35.39 11.89 1.85
C LEU A 409 35.23 12.86 3.02
N VAL A 410 36.22 13.74 3.24
CA VAL A 410 36.20 14.71 4.36
C VAL A 410 35.03 15.68 4.20
N THR A 411 34.91 16.28 3.02
CA THR A 411 33.80 17.17 2.69
C THR A 411 32.47 16.45 2.80
N PHE A 412 32.37 15.25 2.22
CA PHE A 412 31.15 14.45 2.25
C PHE A 412 30.69 14.12 3.68
N VAL A 413 31.57 13.60 4.54
CA VAL A 413 31.22 13.19 5.91
C VAL A 413 30.81 14.39 6.75
N VAL A 414 31.54 15.51 6.66
CA VAL A 414 31.19 16.74 7.40
C VAL A 414 29.81 17.25 6.99
N GLU A 415 29.54 17.37 5.69
CA GLU A 415 28.24 17.84 5.20
C GLU A 415 27.11 16.86 5.51
N TYR A 416 27.39 15.56 5.43
CA TYR A 416 26.40 14.53 5.68
C TYR A 416 26.03 14.45 7.17
N CYS A 417 27.00 14.40 8.07
CA CYS A 417 26.76 14.41 9.52
C CYS A 417 26.08 15.71 9.98
N ASN A 418 26.44 16.87 9.41
CA ASN A 418 25.75 18.13 9.69
C ASN A 418 24.28 18.10 9.25
N ARG A 419 23.97 17.51 8.09
CA ARG A 419 22.57 17.33 7.66
C ARG A 419 21.80 16.39 8.59
N LEU A 420 22.39 15.27 8.99
CA LEU A 420 21.76 14.32 9.91
C LEU A 420 21.48 14.93 11.29
N LEU A 421 22.38 15.78 11.78
CA LEU A 421 22.22 16.50 13.05
C LEU A 421 21.34 17.76 12.93
N GLY A 422 20.89 18.10 11.72
CA GLY A 422 19.97 19.19 11.44
C GLY A 422 18.61 19.02 12.12
N ASP A 423 17.83 20.10 12.22
CA ASP A 423 16.50 20.07 12.90
C ASP A 423 15.51 19.12 12.22
N GLN A 424 15.67 18.90 10.92
CA GLN A 424 14.79 18.05 10.13
C GLN A 424 14.99 16.56 10.45
N TYR A 425 16.24 16.08 10.51
CA TYR A 425 16.53 14.65 10.56
C TYR A 425 16.90 14.15 11.96
N ARG A 426 17.50 14.98 12.84
CA ARG A 426 17.89 14.58 14.19
C ARG A 426 16.74 13.97 15.01
N PRO A 427 15.55 14.61 15.14
CA PRO A 427 14.48 14.04 15.96
C PRO A 427 13.93 12.74 15.36
N VAL A 428 13.85 12.66 14.04
CA VAL A 428 13.37 11.47 13.32
C VAL A 428 14.33 10.31 13.49
N LEU A 429 15.63 10.53 13.28
CA LEU A 429 16.69 9.54 13.46
C LEU A 429 16.78 9.06 14.91
N GLY A 430 16.66 9.98 15.89
CA GLY A 430 16.60 9.62 17.30
C GLY A 430 15.42 8.71 17.63
N GLN A 431 14.23 8.98 17.07
CA GLN A 431 13.07 8.10 17.22
C GLN A 431 13.28 6.73 16.57
N VAL A 432 13.82 6.69 15.34
CA VAL A 432 14.13 5.44 14.64
C VAL A 432 15.08 4.57 15.45
N LEU A 433 16.17 5.15 15.97
CA LEU A 433 17.14 4.45 16.81
C LEU A 433 16.51 3.97 18.13
N THR A 434 15.66 4.79 18.74
CA THR A 434 14.91 4.42 19.95
C THR A 434 14.02 3.21 19.70
N ILE A 435 13.25 3.22 18.60
CA ILE A 435 12.32 2.13 18.27
C ILE A 435 13.10 0.85 17.95
N HIS A 436 14.13 0.93 17.12
CA HIS A 436 14.94 -0.24 16.78
C HIS A 436 15.58 -0.89 18.00
N ARG A 437 16.14 -0.10 18.93
CA ARG A 437 16.69 -0.61 20.19
C ARG A 437 15.64 -1.17 21.12
N SER A 438 14.44 -0.58 21.14
CA SER A 438 13.32 -1.14 21.92
C SER A 438 12.96 -2.56 21.47
N TRP A 439 13.07 -2.88 20.18
CA TRP A 439 12.89 -4.25 19.66
C TRP A 439 13.96 -5.22 20.17
N ARG A 440 15.18 -4.70 20.43
CA ARG A 440 16.30 -5.44 21.04
C ARG A 440 16.29 -5.41 22.57
N LYS A 441 15.29 -4.77 23.20
CA LYS A 441 15.17 -4.55 24.66
C LYS A 441 16.33 -3.75 25.25
N GLU A 442 16.90 -2.85 24.47
CA GLU A 442 17.98 -1.94 24.89
C GLU A 442 17.43 -0.54 25.16
N VAL A 443 18.05 0.18 26.10
CA VAL A 443 17.71 1.57 26.40
C VAL A 443 18.44 2.49 25.43
N PHE A 444 17.70 3.40 24.79
CA PHE A 444 18.28 4.46 23.97
C PHE A 444 18.46 5.74 24.79
N ASN A 445 19.58 6.43 24.58
CA ASN A 445 19.85 7.76 25.08
C ASN A 445 20.28 8.63 23.88
N ASP A 446 19.77 9.86 23.76
CA ASP A 446 20.14 10.80 22.68
C ASP A 446 21.66 11.01 22.60
N ARG A 447 22.36 10.88 23.75
CA ARG A 447 23.83 10.89 23.79
C ARG A 447 24.47 9.83 22.89
N MET A 448 23.83 8.68 22.68
CA MET A 448 24.36 7.61 21.83
C MET A 448 24.39 7.99 20.34
N LEU A 449 23.43 8.79 19.87
CA LEU A 449 23.46 9.31 18.49
C LEU A 449 24.64 10.27 18.34
N VAL A 450 24.83 11.14 19.33
CA VAL A 450 25.97 12.06 19.38
C VAL A 450 27.28 11.27 19.41
N ASP A 451 27.40 10.27 20.28
CA ASP A 451 28.59 9.41 20.40
C ASP A 451 28.91 8.68 19.09
N ALA A 452 27.89 8.17 18.38
CA ALA A 452 28.07 7.53 17.09
C ALA A 452 28.63 8.50 16.04
N VAL A 453 28.11 9.73 15.97
CA VAL A 453 28.64 10.76 15.05
C VAL A 453 30.05 11.18 15.45
N LEU A 454 30.34 11.32 16.75
CA LEU A 454 31.68 11.60 17.23
C LEU A 454 32.68 10.49 16.86
N ASN A 455 32.26 9.22 16.90
CA ASN A 455 33.10 8.10 16.47
C ASN A 455 33.37 8.12 14.96
N ILE A 456 32.40 8.54 14.14
CA ILE A 456 32.62 8.75 12.69
C ILE A 456 33.66 9.85 12.46
N VAL A 457 33.57 10.97 13.20
CA VAL A 457 34.55 12.07 13.13
C VAL A 457 35.94 11.58 13.54
N LYS A 458 36.07 10.84 14.64
CA LYS A 458 37.35 10.26 15.09
C LYS A 458 37.93 9.26 14.08
N ALA A 459 37.09 8.42 13.47
CA ALA A 459 37.52 7.50 12.43
C ALA A 459 38.07 8.24 11.21
N LEU A 460 37.44 9.37 10.85
CA LEU A 460 37.89 10.25 9.78
C LEU A 460 39.21 10.95 10.13
N GLU A 461 39.39 11.44 11.36
CA GLU A 461 40.67 12.01 11.83
C GLU A 461 41.81 10.99 11.78
N ALA A 462 41.56 9.76 12.23
CA ALA A 462 42.54 8.68 12.14
C ALA A 462 42.94 8.36 10.68
N ASN A 463 42.06 8.64 9.71
CA ASN A 463 42.41 8.52 8.29
C ASN A 463 43.40 9.61 7.85
N PHE A 464 43.36 10.80 8.43
CA PHE A 464 44.30 11.88 8.09
C PHE A 464 45.74 11.48 8.43
N ASP A 465 45.93 10.83 9.59
CA ASP A 465 47.23 10.34 10.03
C ASP A 465 47.80 9.24 9.11
N VAL A 466 46.94 8.34 8.61
CA VAL A 466 47.39 7.30 7.68
C VAL A 466 47.68 7.87 6.30
N TRP A 467 46.81 8.75 5.80
CA TRP A 467 46.99 9.41 4.51
C TRP A 467 48.22 10.32 4.47
N SER A 468 48.51 11.05 5.55
CA SER A 468 49.71 11.90 5.61
C SER A 468 51.01 11.09 5.53
N LYS A 469 51.04 9.91 6.16
CA LYS A 469 52.19 8.97 6.11
C LYS A 469 52.34 8.25 4.78
N ALA A 470 51.32 8.23 3.94
CA ALA A 470 51.34 7.59 2.63
C ALA A 470 52.03 8.45 1.55
N TYR A 471 52.34 9.72 1.83
CA TYR A 471 53.14 10.54 0.91
C TYR A 471 54.63 10.27 1.07
N ASP A 472 55.33 10.08 -0.05
CA ASP A 472 56.79 9.90 -0.06
C ASP A 472 57.56 11.16 0.39
N ASN A 473 56.93 12.34 0.26
CA ASN A 473 57.54 13.63 0.59
C ASN A 473 56.88 14.25 1.82
N ALA A 474 57.65 14.42 2.90
CA ALA A 474 57.19 15.05 4.13
C ALA A 474 56.62 16.47 3.92
N ILE A 475 57.18 17.25 2.99
CA ILE A 475 56.67 18.60 2.67
C ILE A 475 55.25 18.53 2.11
N MET A 476 54.97 17.51 1.28
CA MET A 476 53.65 17.29 0.72
C MET A 476 52.65 16.84 1.78
N ALA A 477 53.09 15.98 2.72
CA ALA A 477 52.29 15.59 3.87
C ALA A 477 51.91 16.79 4.75
N TYR A 478 52.84 17.74 4.99
CA TYR A 478 52.53 18.98 5.71
C TYR A 478 51.49 19.83 4.99
N LEU A 479 51.61 19.98 3.67
CA LEU A 479 50.62 20.71 2.88
C LEU A 479 49.23 20.06 2.94
N PHE A 480 49.19 18.73 2.83
CA PHE A 480 47.96 17.95 2.94
C PHE A 480 47.28 18.12 4.30
N MET A 481 48.05 18.00 5.39
CA MET A 481 47.52 18.16 6.75
C MET A 481 47.05 19.60 7.01
N MET A 482 47.79 20.59 6.52
CA MET A 482 47.39 22.00 6.56
C MET A 482 46.04 22.23 5.86
N ASN A 483 45.89 21.73 4.63
CA ASN A 483 44.65 21.83 3.85
C ASN A 483 43.48 21.14 4.55
N THR A 484 43.71 19.92 5.03
CA THR A 484 42.66 19.07 5.62
C THR A 484 42.16 19.65 6.93
N HIS A 485 43.06 20.03 7.86
CA HIS A 485 42.64 20.64 9.13
C HIS A 485 41.98 22.00 8.94
N TRP A 486 42.44 22.83 7.99
CA TRP A 486 41.77 24.09 7.69
C TRP A 486 40.35 23.88 7.17
N HIS A 487 40.18 22.98 6.22
CA HIS A 487 38.87 22.63 5.68
C HIS A 487 37.96 22.10 6.80
N PHE A 488 38.47 21.20 7.64
CA PHE A 488 37.70 20.64 8.75
C PHE A 488 37.22 21.72 9.72
N PHE A 489 38.12 22.60 10.18
CA PHE A 489 37.77 23.73 11.03
C PHE A 489 36.73 24.65 10.36
N ARG A 490 36.98 25.08 9.12
CA ARG A 490 36.13 26.05 8.41
C ARG A 490 34.71 25.51 8.16
N HIS A 491 34.58 24.23 7.82
CA HIS A 491 33.29 23.60 7.50
C HIS A 491 32.54 23.08 8.74
N LEU A 492 33.19 23.01 9.90
CA LEU A 492 32.56 22.68 11.18
C LEU A 492 32.21 23.91 12.00
N LYS A 493 32.92 25.02 11.83
CA LYS A 493 32.65 26.27 12.53
C LYS A 493 31.22 26.76 12.25
N ALA A 494 30.51 27.15 13.31
CA ALA A 494 29.11 27.59 13.25
C ALA A 494 28.14 26.56 12.63
N THR A 495 28.44 25.27 12.79
CA THR A 495 27.54 24.16 12.45
C THR A 495 27.17 23.39 13.71
N LYS A 496 26.06 22.65 13.67
CA LYS A 496 25.62 21.82 14.80
C LYS A 496 26.63 20.75 15.20
N LEU A 497 27.32 20.17 14.22
CA LEU A 497 28.40 19.23 14.50
C LEU A 497 29.56 19.95 15.20
N GLY A 498 29.90 21.17 14.79
CA GLY A 498 30.89 22.00 15.49
C GLY A 498 30.50 22.35 16.92
N GLU A 499 29.24 22.68 17.18
CA GLU A 499 28.71 22.92 18.54
C GLU A 499 28.84 21.68 19.42
N ILE A 500 28.55 20.50 18.87
CA ILE A 500 28.69 19.21 19.57
C ILE A 500 30.15 18.87 19.88
N LEU A 501 31.06 19.14 18.95
CA LEU A 501 32.50 18.90 19.11
C LEU A 501 33.14 19.90 20.09
N GLY A 502 32.62 21.13 20.12
CA GLY A 502 33.02 22.18 21.05
C GLY A 502 34.18 23.04 20.58
N ASP A 503 34.23 24.27 21.09
CA ASP A 503 35.20 25.31 20.67
C ASP A 503 36.66 24.95 20.97
N VAL A 504 36.91 24.13 21.99
CA VAL A 504 38.27 23.69 22.33
C VAL A 504 38.82 22.82 21.20
N TRP A 505 38.06 21.81 20.79
CA TRP A 505 38.45 20.89 19.72
C TRP A 505 38.56 21.60 18.36
N LEU A 506 37.67 22.56 18.07
CA LEU A 506 37.78 23.37 16.85
C LEU A 506 39.08 24.20 16.84
N ARG A 507 39.46 24.79 17.97
CA ARG A 507 40.73 25.53 18.11
C ARG A 507 41.95 24.62 17.96
N GLU A 508 41.88 23.36 18.36
CA GLU A 508 42.98 22.41 18.14
C GLU A 508 43.25 22.22 16.64
N HIS A 509 42.23 22.08 15.80
CA HIS A 509 42.43 22.01 14.35
C HIS A 509 42.98 23.29 13.72
N GLU A 510 42.59 24.46 14.25
CA GLU A 510 43.20 25.72 13.84
C GLU A 510 44.70 25.76 14.21
N GLN A 511 45.06 25.29 15.40
CA GLN A 511 46.45 25.18 15.84
C GLN A 511 47.25 24.17 15.01
N TYR A 512 46.68 23.00 14.70
CA TYR A 512 47.30 22.03 13.81
C TYR A 512 47.58 22.64 12.43
N LYS A 513 46.64 23.40 11.88
CA LYS A 513 46.87 24.13 10.61
C LYS A 513 48.07 25.08 10.71
N GLU A 514 48.18 25.88 11.76
CA GLU A 514 49.30 26.83 11.91
C GLU A 514 50.64 26.09 12.13
N TYR A 515 50.63 24.97 12.86
CA TYR A 515 51.79 24.09 13.00
C TYR A 515 52.25 23.55 11.65
N TYR A 516 51.35 22.93 10.87
CA TYR A 516 51.69 22.36 9.57
C TYR A 516 52.07 23.41 8.54
N LEU A 517 51.46 24.60 8.58
CA LEU A 517 51.89 25.76 7.77
C LEU A 517 53.34 26.16 8.10
N SER A 518 53.68 26.24 9.38
CA SER A 518 55.03 26.61 9.83
C SER A 518 56.07 25.56 9.40
N MET A 519 55.76 24.28 9.57
CA MET A 519 56.60 23.17 9.13
C MET A 519 56.76 23.15 7.61
N PHE A 520 55.67 23.35 6.87
CA PHE A 520 55.68 23.45 5.42
C PHE A 520 56.61 24.57 4.96
N ILE A 521 56.45 25.79 5.47
CA ILE A 521 57.29 26.94 5.09
C ILE A 521 58.76 26.67 5.44
N ARG A 522 59.05 26.16 6.64
CA ARG A 522 60.42 25.90 7.10
C ARG A 522 61.15 24.86 6.25
N GLU A 523 60.52 23.71 6.03
CA GLU A 523 61.13 22.57 5.32
C GLU A 523 61.11 22.73 3.79
N SER A 524 60.31 23.67 3.25
CA SER A 524 60.30 24.00 1.82
C SER A 524 61.12 25.25 1.50
N TRP A 525 60.47 26.40 1.39
CA TRP A 525 61.07 27.65 0.93
C TRP A 525 62.05 28.24 1.96
N GLY A 526 61.84 27.97 3.25
CA GLY A 526 62.75 28.33 4.34
C GLY A 526 64.11 27.64 4.23
N ALA A 527 64.16 26.40 3.73
CA ALA A 527 65.41 25.65 3.55
C ALA A 527 66.32 26.26 2.47
N LEU A 528 65.77 27.08 1.57
CA LEU A 528 66.53 27.76 0.51
C LEU A 528 67.24 29.03 1.00
N ALA A 529 66.71 29.70 2.05
CA ALA A 529 67.28 30.95 2.54
C ALA A 529 68.74 30.81 3.06
N PRO A 530 69.11 29.74 3.81
CA PRO A 530 70.50 29.52 4.24
C PRO A 530 71.51 29.33 3.11
N LEU A 531 71.08 28.94 1.90
CA LEU A 531 71.97 28.81 0.73
C LEU A 531 72.57 30.18 0.31
N LEU A 532 71.90 31.27 0.69
CA LEU A 532 72.29 32.65 0.43
C LEU A 532 72.90 33.31 1.67
N ASN A 533 73.68 32.54 2.45
CA ASN A 533 74.35 33.08 3.64
C ASN A 533 75.55 33.98 3.29
N ARG A 534 75.98 34.77 4.27
CA ARG A 534 77.12 35.71 4.17
C ARG A 534 78.44 35.10 4.65
N GLU A 535 78.41 33.89 5.22
CA GLU A 535 79.59 33.24 5.78
C GLU A 535 80.67 33.05 4.71
N GLY A 536 81.94 33.33 5.03
CA GLY A 536 83.05 33.28 4.06
C GLY A 536 83.13 34.45 3.07
N LEU A 537 82.15 35.38 3.07
CA LEU A 537 82.17 36.61 2.25
C LEU A 537 82.45 37.89 3.08
N ILE A 538 82.40 37.80 4.41
CA ILE A 538 82.47 38.96 5.34
C ILE A 538 83.90 39.49 5.51
N LEU A 539 84.92 38.65 5.31
CA LEU A 539 86.29 39.09 5.14
C LEU A 539 86.73 38.64 3.76
N PHE A 540 86.98 39.56 2.83
CA PHE A 540 87.64 39.28 1.55
C PHE A 540 89.12 38.84 1.76
N SER A 541 89.42 38.08 2.81
CA SER A 541 90.75 37.66 3.25
C SER A 541 91.48 36.80 2.22
N LYS A 542 90.76 36.26 1.22
CA LYS A 542 91.30 35.45 0.11
C LYS A 542 91.16 36.13 -1.28
N GLY A 543 90.82 37.42 -1.35
CA GLY A 543 90.75 38.20 -2.60
C GLY A 543 89.39 38.20 -3.32
N ARG A 544 89.17 39.20 -4.19
CA ARG A 544 87.90 39.44 -4.92
C ARG A 544 87.49 38.31 -5.88
N ALA A 545 88.45 37.60 -6.48
CA ALA A 545 88.16 36.48 -7.38
C ALA A 545 87.53 35.30 -6.64
N THR A 546 88.10 34.90 -5.50
CA THR A 546 87.62 33.81 -4.66
C THR A 546 86.21 34.07 -4.11
N ALA A 547 85.92 35.32 -3.69
CA ALA A 547 84.59 35.71 -3.24
C ALA A 547 83.55 35.66 -4.37
N ARG A 548 83.94 36.07 -5.58
CA ARG A 548 83.09 36.01 -6.78
C ARG A 548 82.76 34.58 -7.19
N ASP A 549 83.72 33.66 -7.14
CA ASP A 549 83.47 32.24 -7.45
C ASP A 549 82.53 31.59 -6.43
N LEU A 550 82.68 31.93 -5.15
CA LEU A 550 81.78 31.50 -4.08
C LEU A 550 80.35 32.04 -4.27
N VAL A 551 80.20 33.30 -4.69
CA VAL A 551 78.89 33.89 -5.02
C VAL A 551 78.26 33.19 -6.22
N LYS A 552 79.02 32.95 -7.30
CA LYS A 552 78.56 32.21 -8.49
C LYS A 552 78.11 30.79 -8.10
N GLN A 553 78.86 30.10 -7.23
CA GLN A 553 78.50 28.77 -6.74
C GLN A 553 77.21 28.79 -5.92
N ARG A 554 77.06 29.72 -4.97
CA ARG A 554 75.84 29.85 -4.14
C ARG A 554 74.61 30.17 -4.97
N LEU A 555 74.70 31.10 -5.90
CA LEU A 555 73.60 31.44 -6.82
C LEU A 555 73.22 30.23 -7.70
N LYS A 556 74.21 29.46 -8.17
CA LYS A 556 73.94 28.25 -8.96
C LYS A 556 73.19 27.20 -8.12
N THR A 557 73.66 26.92 -6.90
CA THR A 557 72.99 25.98 -5.99
C THR A 557 71.58 26.45 -5.66
N PHE A 558 71.42 27.72 -5.31
CA PHE A 558 70.11 28.32 -5.04
C PHE A 558 69.16 28.20 -6.22
N ASN A 559 69.59 28.57 -7.44
CA ASN A 559 68.72 28.50 -8.63
C ASN A 559 68.28 27.07 -8.92
N SER A 560 69.19 26.09 -8.81
CA SER A 560 68.85 24.68 -9.00
C SER A 560 67.84 24.19 -7.96
N SER A 561 68.05 24.51 -6.68
CA SER A 561 67.14 24.12 -5.60
C SER A 561 65.80 24.84 -5.67
N PHE A 562 65.79 26.10 -6.11
CA PHE A 562 64.57 26.87 -6.37
C PHE A 562 63.75 26.27 -7.52
N ASP A 563 64.39 25.98 -8.67
CA ASP A 563 63.73 25.33 -9.82
C ASP A 563 63.15 23.98 -9.43
N GLU A 564 63.93 23.15 -8.72
CA GLU A 564 63.49 21.86 -8.25
C GLU A 564 62.27 21.96 -7.32
N MET A 565 62.31 22.89 -6.35
CA MET A 565 61.18 23.14 -5.46
C MET A 565 59.96 23.64 -6.24
N TYR A 566 60.14 24.63 -7.11
CA TYR A 566 59.07 25.19 -7.93
C TYR A 566 58.42 24.13 -8.82
N CYS A 567 59.22 23.33 -9.53
CA CYS A 567 58.73 22.23 -10.36
C CYS A 567 57.92 21.22 -9.54
N ARG A 568 58.44 20.79 -8.38
CA ARG A 568 57.76 19.83 -7.49
C ARG A 568 56.42 20.37 -6.97
N GLN A 569 56.38 21.64 -6.56
CA GLN A 569 55.21 22.23 -5.93
C GLN A 569 54.18 22.80 -6.92
N SER A 570 54.55 22.97 -8.20
CA SER A 570 53.68 23.53 -9.25
C SER A 570 52.40 22.71 -9.53
N SER A 571 52.38 21.43 -9.15
CA SER A 571 51.21 20.55 -9.29
C SER A 571 50.36 20.43 -8.02
N TRP A 572 50.81 21.00 -6.91
CA TRP A 572 50.10 20.94 -5.63
C TRP A 572 48.97 21.98 -5.59
N VAL A 573 47.97 21.75 -4.74
CA VAL A 573 46.77 22.59 -4.67
C VAL A 573 46.47 22.98 -3.23
N ILE A 574 46.15 24.25 -3.01
CA ILE A 574 45.49 24.74 -1.79
C ILE A 574 44.09 25.17 -2.21
N PRO A 575 43.04 24.37 -1.90
CA PRO A 575 41.69 24.66 -2.38
C PRO A 575 41.15 26.00 -1.86
N ASP A 576 41.37 26.26 -0.58
CA ASP A 576 40.89 27.45 0.10
C ASP A 576 41.65 28.71 -0.34
N LYS A 577 40.91 29.75 -0.74
CA LYS A 577 41.49 30.98 -1.28
C LYS A 577 42.30 31.74 -0.24
N ASP A 578 41.74 31.92 0.95
CA ASP A 578 42.35 32.74 2.01
C ASP A 578 43.63 32.09 2.54
N LEU A 579 43.59 30.76 2.73
CA LEU A 579 44.77 29.98 3.11
C LEU A 579 45.83 30.01 2.00
N ARG A 580 45.44 29.91 0.72
CA ARG A 580 46.37 29.97 -0.41
C ARG A 580 47.09 31.31 -0.48
N GLU A 581 46.34 32.42 -0.41
CA GLU A 581 46.92 33.77 -0.41
C GLU A 581 47.87 33.99 0.77
N LYS A 582 47.46 33.58 2.00
CA LYS A 582 48.33 33.64 3.19
C LYS A 582 49.61 32.84 2.98
N THR A 583 49.50 31.62 2.45
CA THR A 583 50.66 30.72 2.23
C THR A 583 51.60 31.28 1.18
N CYS A 584 51.09 31.74 0.02
CA CYS A 584 51.90 32.37 -1.02
C CYS A 584 52.62 33.62 -0.49
N ASN A 585 51.94 34.46 0.28
CA ASN A 585 52.54 35.65 0.90
C ASN A 585 53.69 35.27 1.86
N LEU A 586 53.50 34.25 2.69
CA LEU A 586 54.56 33.76 3.59
C LEU A 586 55.76 33.20 2.82
N VAL A 587 55.51 32.46 1.75
CA VAL A 587 56.57 31.95 0.86
C VAL A 587 57.38 33.10 0.27
N VAL A 588 56.71 34.12 -0.27
CA VAL A 588 57.35 35.33 -0.81
C VAL A 588 58.16 36.05 0.27
N GLN A 589 57.59 36.27 1.44
CA GLN A 589 58.26 36.95 2.56
C GLN A 589 59.47 36.17 3.09
N THR A 590 59.48 34.85 2.97
CA THR A 590 60.58 34.01 3.45
C THR A 590 61.79 34.10 2.52
N ILE A 591 61.60 34.05 1.20
CA ILE A 591 62.70 33.87 0.26
C ILE A 591 63.11 35.14 -0.48
N VAL A 592 62.15 35.99 -0.85
CA VAL A 592 62.41 37.14 -1.71
C VAL A 592 63.26 38.22 -1.03
N PRO A 593 63.04 38.60 0.25
CA PRO A 593 63.91 39.56 0.92
C PRO A 593 65.37 39.10 1.02
N THR A 594 65.58 37.81 1.32
CA THR A 594 66.90 37.19 1.40
C THR A 594 67.59 37.23 0.03
N TYR A 595 66.87 36.85 -1.03
CA TYR A 595 67.38 36.90 -2.40
C TYR A 595 67.69 38.32 -2.86
N ARG A 596 66.78 39.28 -2.62
CA ARG A 596 66.95 40.71 -2.92
C ARG A 596 68.18 41.28 -2.23
N SER A 597 68.33 41.04 -0.92
CA SER A 597 69.50 41.51 -0.17
C SER A 597 70.80 40.88 -0.68
N TYR A 598 70.80 39.59 -1.02
CA TYR A 598 71.98 38.91 -1.54
C TYR A 598 72.40 39.47 -2.91
N LEU A 599 71.44 39.68 -3.82
CA LEU A 599 71.71 40.29 -5.13
C LEU A 599 72.17 41.74 -5.03
N GLN A 600 71.62 42.55 -4.13
CA GLN A 600 72.08 43.93 -3.93
C GLN A 600 73.53 44.01 -3.46
N ASN A 601 73.94 43.10 -2.56
CA ASN A 601 75.28 43.12 -1.98
C ASN A 601 76.35 42.47 -2.88
N TYR A 602 75.99 41.45 -3.67
CA TYR A 602 76.95 40.63 -4.40
C TYR A 602 76.69 40.53 -5.91
N GLY A 603 75.53 40.96 -6.41
CA GLY A 603 75.19 40.98 -7.84
C GLY A 603 76.19 41.75 -8.72
N PRO A 604 76.67 42.96 -8.32
CA PRO A 604 77.67 43.70 -9.08
C PRO A 604 79.01 42.96 -9.27
N LEU A 605 79.33 41.96 -8.45
CA LEU A 605 80.54 41.14 -8.59
C LEU A 605 80.40 40.09 -9.72
N VAL A 606 79.18 39.75 -10.11
CA VAL A 606 78.86 38.71 -11.09
C VAL A 606 78.58 39.32 -12.48
N ASP A 607 78.09 40.56 -12.54
CA ASP A 607 77.73 41.25 -13.79
C ASP A 607 78.93 41.80 -14.59
N GLN A 608 80.12 41.93 -13.98
CA GLN A 608 81.31 42.55 -14.60
C GLN A 608 81.91 41.79 -15.81
N GLU A 609 81.49 40.55 -16.08
CA GLU A 609 82.03 39.72 -17.19
C GLU A 609 81.03 39.50 -18.36
N GLY A 610 79.93 40.26 -18.46
CA GLY A 610 78.97 40.10 -19.58
C GLY A 610 78.21 38.77 -19.61
N ASN A 611 78.41 37.92 -18.59
CA ASN A 611 77.79 36.60 -18.42
C ASN A 611 76.87 36.54 -17.18
N GLY A 612 76.47 37.70 -16.66
CA GLY A 612 75.64 37.86 -15.45
C GLY A 612 74.28 37.16 -15.55
N GLY A 613 73.68 37.14 -16.74
CA GLY A 613 72.40 36.46 -17.01
C GLY A 613 72.44 34.93 -16.85
N ARG A 614 73.63 34.31 -16.79
CA ARG A 614 73.78 32.87 -16.53
C ARG A 614 73.63 32.51 -15.05
N TYR A 615 73.84 33.47 -14.15
CA TYR A 615 73.86 33.26 -12.70
C TYR A 615 72.71 34.00 -11.99
N VAL A 616 72.29 35.17 -12.50
CA VAL A 616 71.09 35.88 -12.05
C VAL A 616 69.93 35.48 -12.98
N ARG A 617 69.34 34.30 -12.71
CA ARG A 617 68.32 33.68 -13.57
C ARG A 617 66.91 34.23 -13.33
N PHE A 618 66.64 34.77 -12.15
CA PHE A 618 65.33 35.28 -11.75
C PHE A 618 65.43 36.76 -11.39
N THR A 619 64.55 37.59 -11.94
CA THR A 619 64.34 38.94 -11.42
C THR A 619 63.53 38.84 -10.13
N VAL A 620 63.74 39.81 -9.22
CA VAL A 620 63.00 39.85 -7.94
C VAL A 620 61.49 39.87 -8.18
N ASP A 621 61.01 40.74 -9.08
CA ASP A 621 59.59 40.82 -9.45
C ASP A 621 59.09 39.56 -10.16
N GLY A 622 59.95 38.89 -10.93
CA GLY A 622 59.63 37.64 -11.60
C GLY A 622 59.43 36.50 -10.60
N MET A 623 60.30 36.41 -9.59
CA MET A 623 60.19 35.44 -8.50
C MET A 623 58.93 35.68 -7.67
N GLU A 624 58.63 36.94 -7.30
CA GLU A 624 57.38 37.28 -6.59
C GLU A 624 56.13 36.83 -7.36
N LYS A 625 56.07 37.11 -8.67
CA LYS A 625 54.94 36.68 -9.53
C LYS A 625 54.83 35.15 -9.65
N MET A 626 55.96 34.47 -9.83
CA MET A 626 55.98 33.00 -9.92
C MET A 626 55.46 32.35 -8.63
N LEU A 627 55.93 32.83 -7.47
CA LEU A 627 55.51 32.31 -6.16
C LEU A 627 54.07 32.67 -5.83
N GLY A 628 53.61 33.87 -6.20
CA GLY A 628 52.22 34.29 -6.03
C GLY A 628 51.22 33.46 -6.85
N ALA A 629 51.66 32.84 -7.96
CA ALA A 629 50.83 32.00 -8.82
C ALA A 629 50.81 30.51 -8.43
N LEU A 630 51.50 30.10 -7.36
CA LEU A 630 51.53 28.71 -6.91
C LEU A 630 50.20 28.24 -6.28
N TYR A 631 50.04 26.90 -6.23
CA TYR A 631 48.95 26.19 -5.57
C TYR A 631 47.54 26.42 -6.10
N MET A 632 47.41 26.95 -7.31
CA MET A 632 46.13 27.22 -7.93
C MET A 632 45.35 25.92 -8.23
N PRO A 633 44.03 25.86 -7.94
CA PRO A 633 43.21 24.71 -8.33
C PRO A 633 43.17 24.57 -9.86
N ARG A 634 43.48 23.39 -10.38
CA ARG A 634 43.26 23.08 -11.81
C ARG A 634 41.80 22.64 -12.01
N PRO A 635 41.09 23.09 -13.07
CA PRO A 635 39.75 22.61 -13.36
C PRO A 635 39.80 21.11 -13.70
N ARG A 636 39.37 20.25 -12.77
CA ARG A 636 39.25 18.80 -12.99
C ARG A 636 37.81 18.47 -13.42
N ARG A 637 37.68 17.74 -14.53
CA ARG A 637 36.43 17.07 -14.95
C ARG A 637 35.99 16.09 -13.86
N SER A 638 34.72 16.15 -13.49
CA SER A 638 34.11 15.38 -12.40
C SER A 638 34.25 13.86 -12.61
N ALA A 639 35.24 13.23 -12.00
CA ALA A 639 35.21 11.78 -11.78
C ALA A 639 34.20 11.48 -10.66
N SER A 640 33.11 10.80 -10.98
CA SER A 640 32.12 10.28 -10.04
C SER A 640 32.78 9.27 -9.11
N ILE A 641 32.56 9.42 -7.79
CA ILE A 641 32.91 8.38 -6.83
C ILE A 641 31.97 7.19 -7.10
N GLN A 642 32.49 6.13 -7.70
CA GLN A 642 31.89 4.81 -7.52
C GLN A 642 32.40 4.30 -6.18
N ILE A 643 31.54 4.41 -5.15
CA ILE A 643 31.66 3.54 -3.99
C ILE A 643 31.61 2.13 -4.57
N ARG A 644 32.68 1.35 -4.44
CA ARG A 644 32.68 -0.04 -4.89
C ARG A 644 31.62 -0.78 -4.09
N HIS A 645 30.45 -0.95 -4.68
CA HIS A 645 29.42 -1.82 -4.18
C HIS A 645 29.96 -3.25 -4.22
N SER A 646 30.27 -3.82 -3.05
CA SER A 646 30.31 -5.27 -2.91
C SER A 646 28.86 -5.77 -2.84
N SER A 647 28.16 -5.74 -3.97
CA SER A 647 27.01 -6.60 -4.19
C SER A 647 27.50 -7.75 -5.04
N ASP A 648 27.79 -8.88 -4.38
CA ASP A 648 27.30 -10.21 -4.76
C ASP A 648 28.07 -11.30 -4.02
N LYS A 649 27.30 -12.21 -3.40
CA LYS A 649 27.67 -13.46 -2.69
C LYS A 649 28.01 -13.32 -1.20
N ILE A 650 26.95 -13.25 -0.38
CA ILE A 650 26.90 -14.07 0.83
C ILE A 650 26.07 -15.31 0.49
N THR A 651 26.75 -16.33 -0.03
CA THR A 651 26.32 -17.72 0.11
C THR A 651 27.53 -18.54 0.54
N SER A 652 27.40 -19.15 1.71
CA SER A 652 28.22 -20.24 2.25
C SER A 652 29.62 -19.90 2.77
N ALA A 653 29.69 -19.51 4.05
CA ALA A 653 30.81 -19.83 4.93
C ALA A 653 30.39 -19.80 6.41
N MET A 654 29.32 -20.52 6.76
CA MET A 654 29.08 -21.00 8.13
C MET A 654 28.98 -22.52 8.10
N THR A 655 30.14 -23.17 8.07
CA THR A 655 30.36 -24.55 8.53
C THR A 655 31.87 -24.77 8.49
N GLY A 656 32.54 -24.55 9.62
CA GLY A 656 33.96 -24.88 9.71
C GLY A 656 34.73 -24.08 10.74
N LEU A 657 34.19 -23.93 11.96
CA LEU A 657 34.99 -23.51 13.14
C LEU A 657 34.27 -23.90 14.45
N HIS A 658 33.76 -25.13 14.51
CA HIS A 658 33.44 -25.80 15.78
C HIS A 658 33.79 -27.28 15.66
N ARG A 659 35.07 -27.60 15.85
CA ARG A 659 35.57 -28.91 16.31
C ARG A 659 37.08 -28.80 16.49
N SER A 660 37.52 -28.77 17.74
CA SER A 660 38.71 -29.47 18.28
C SER A 660 39.17 -28.80 19.57
N ALA A 661 38.60 -29.21 20.70
CA ALA A 661 39.34 -29.44 21.94
C ALA A 661 38.40 -30.18 22.90
N SER A 662 38.55 -31.50 22.97
CA SER A 662 38.03 -32.33 24.05
C SER A 662 39.20 -32.82 24.88
N ALA A 663 39.02 -32.73 26.20
CA ALA A 663 39.64 -33.51 27.28
C ALA A 663 41.12 -33.31 27.57
N VAL A 664 41.43 -32.83 28.78
CA VAL A 664 42.02 -33.64 29.87
C VAL A 664 41.53 -33.06 31.22
N LYS A 665 40.98 -33.96 32.06
CA LYS A 665 40.68 -33.94 33.51
C LYS A 665 40.42 -32.62 34.23
#